data_AF-A0A1F5RPU1-F1
#
_entry.id   AF-A0A1F5RPU1-F1
#
_cell.length_a   1.000
_cell.length_b   1.000
_cell.length_c   1.000
_cell.angle_alpha   90.00
_cell.angle_beta   90.00
_cell.angle_gamma   90.00
#
_symmetry.space_group_name_H-M   'P 1'
#
loop_
_entity.id
_entity.type
_entity.pdbx_description
1 polymer ?
#
loop_
_entity_poly.entity_id
_entity_poly.type
_entity_poly.pdbx_seq_one_letter_code
_entity_poly.pdbx_strand_id
1 'polypeptide(L)'
;MRRPEPGAAAARAIGPLALPAVVALGLALRLWHLGQGLPDFIEEAIPFRRAFEMWGWNTGRSDLNPHLFHYPSLTFYLQFLLQKLHVVLGHLLGTYASPADYWVAFQTDPTPMVTLGRLVGIAAEVVVMLAAWRIGERLRRGAGLLAALLVACAPTLIATSRSIYADPVMGAFALAALERMLAWRERGGAGRLVAAVMLVGLATGAKYPAVGLLLPLAWVMWTRERAGAAWRWAVAVAGVAGVFLLTTPFALLDPATFRRDLSFVERLASEGHLGHLAGGALGFHLAGLARNLGWPAVLLLPVALGLALARIARRPRAAAAHGAHAGEAAHGARAAAAEHDAGRAGGASGARSAGGDLVAVWLALLAFALPMALARLEAERYLVPVLPLAGLLAAAAALELAALLPARARSAGRIAGTLALALPALAVGTAAGAAGRDSTQLAARRWCEAQLGPDALMVEEAYGAQPLTRVRALEVMSAAPFRSASPGARRRFLARRWLRVVQLPLSVAGRSSSRVQPPGGPAVEIEIFPHAADFNRLVYDPRVLNAVDYVLTSSAVRERFAADTVRFGAERSFYRLLDEHAEQAVRFRSGAGVMGPEIAIYRLGAAGRAAAAAAGRLDPLWWTRAIPDAYRRRVEAVLPDAWRTGGAPRTPRGAPAPWVQSLAAVYEERLRPFAQAMALNLAELDRLEPAREFSAATLEVLPGDAEACLLYATASGRAGRWGDARAALERSLAWLEPAGGAPAFLRLEYAEVLAQVGQPEAARSELRALLVGAAPDDPITAAAERMLADLAGRR
;
A
#
# COMPACT_ATOMS: atom_id res chain seq x y z
N MET A 1 36.13 50.58 32.75
CA MET A 1 36.30 49.15 32.42
C MET A 1 35.05 48.38 32.87
N ARG A 2 34.15 48.00 31.94
CA ARG A 2 33.00 47.15 32.25
C ARG A 2 33.41 45.69 32.06
N ARG A 3 33.32 44.86 33.12
CA ARG A 3 33.53 43.41 33.04
C ARG A 3 32.53 42.80 32.04
N PRO A 4 32.95 41.89 31.16
CA PRO A 4 32.02 41.18 30.28
C PRO A 4 31.14 40.24 31.11
N GLU A 5 29.83 40.24 30.85
CA GLU A 5 28.90 39.34 31.52
C GLU A 5 29.24 37.85 31.24
N PRO A 6 29.28 36.97 32.25
CA PRO A 6 29.61 35.55 32.09
C PRO A 6 28.63 34.75 31.21
N GLY A 7 27.46 35.29 30.88
CA GLY A 7 26.42 34.59 30.12
C GLY A 7 26.58 34.59 28.60
N ALA A 8 27.44 35.46 28.04
CA ALA A 8 27.58 35.60 26.58
C ALA A 8 28.51 34.54 25.95
N ALA A 9 29.37 33.89 26.74
CA ALA A 9 30.31 32.86 26.28
C ALA A 9 29.66 31.47 26.19
N ALA A 10 28.75 31.12 27.12
CA ALA A 10 28.10 29.80 27.15
C ALA A 10 27.09 29.57 26.00
N ALA A 11 26.55 30.64 25.41
CA ALA A 11 25.59 30.55 24.30
C ALA A 11 26.25 30.41 22.90
N ARG A 12 27.59 30.47 22.82
CA ARG A 12 28.35 30.48 21.56
C ARG A 12 28.91 29.12 21.12
N ALA A 13 28.69 28.05 21.88
CA ALA A 13 29.26 26.73 21.57
C ALA A 13 28.19 25.63 21.58
N ILE A 14 27.16 25.75 20.75
CA ILE A 14 26.63 24.52 20.16
C ILE A 14 27.65 24.14 19.09
N GLY A 15 28.55 23.21 19.41
CA GLY A 15 29.70 22.89 18.56
C GLY A 15 29.30 22.46 17.15
N PRO A 16 30.24 22.51 16.17
CA PRO A 16 30.00 22.10 14.78
C PRO A 16 29.46 20.66 14.63
N LEU A 17 29.55 19.86 15.69
CA LEU A 17 29.13 18.45 15.73
C LEU A 17 27.64 18.23 16.07
N ALA A 18 26.88 19.26 16.48
CA ALA A 18 25.51 19.05 16.96
C ALA A 18 24.52 18.60 15.87
N LEU A 19 24.54 19.24 14.69
CA LEU A 19 23.69 18.81 13.58
C LEU A 19 24.11 17.43 13.04
N PRO A 20 25.41 17.15 12.79
CA PRO A 20 25.86 15.80 12.45
C PRO A 20 25.40 14.75 13.46
N ALA A 21 25.43 15.03 14.77
CA ALA A 21 24.95 14.11 15.80
C ALA A 21 23.44 13.85 15.71
N VAL A 22 22.62 14.88 15.46
CA VAL A 22 21.16 14.71 15.25
C VAL A 22 20.87 13.89 13.99
N VAL A 23 21.59 14.14 12.89
CA VAL A 23 21.43 13.37 11.65
C VAL A 23 21.90 11.92 11.86
N ALA A 24 23.01 11.70 12.55
CA ALA A 24 23.51 10.36 12.89
C ALA A 24 22.51 9.59 13.77
N LEU A 25 21.91 10.25 14.77
CA LEU A 25 20.83 9.69 15.56
C LEU A 25 19.62 9.32 14.69
N GLY A 26 19.17 10.25 13.85
CA GLY A 26 18.03 10.03 12.96
C GLY A 26 18.24 8.87 11.98
N LEU A 27 19.47 8.73 11.45
CA LEU A 27 19.90 7.60 10.64
C LEU A 27 19.94 6.30 11.43
N ALA A 28 20.53 6.30 12.63
CA ALA A 28 20.61 5.12 13.49
C ALA A 28 19.20 4.57 13.79
N LEU A 29 18.24 5.43 14.16
CA LEU A 29 16.85 5.03 14.41
C LEU A 29 16.16 4.41 13.19
N ARG A 30 16.45 4.93 11.98
CA ARG A 30 15.87 4.43 10.72
C ARG A 30 16.55 3.16 10.22
N LEU A 31 17.83 2.95 10.54
CA LEU A 31 18.58 1.76 10.13
C LEU A 31 18.46 0.59 11.13
N TRP A 32 18.12 0.84 12.40
CA TRP A 32 18.16 -0.15 13.50
C TRP A 32 17.50 -1.50 13.15
N HIS A 33 16.33 -1.52 12.50
CA HIS A 33 15.71 -2.75 12.02
C HIS A 33 15.21 -2.60 10.58
N LEU A 34 16.08 -2.16 9.67
CA LEU A 34 15.76 -1.98 8.26
C LEU A 34 15.24 -3.25 7.57
N GLY A 35 15.60 -4.43 8.09
CA GLY A 35 15.13 -5.74 7.63
C GLY A 35 13.74 -6.15 8.15
N GLN A 36 13.03 -5.30 8.89
CA GLN A 36 11.75 -5.65 9.51
C GLN A 36 10.73 -6.20 8.49
N GLY A 37 10.06 -7.30 8.87
CA GLY A 37 9.01 -7.93 8.09
C GLY A 37 9.51 -8.66 6.82
N LEU A 38 10.82 -8.79 6.65
CA LEU A 38 11.44 -9.58 5.59
C LEU A 38 11.80 -10.98 6.12
N PRO A 39 11.76 -12.02 5.26
CA PRO A 39 11.54 -11.98 3.80
C PRO A 39 10.06 -11.93 3.35
N ASP A 40 9.10 -11.91 4.27
CA ASP A 40 7.65 -11.98 3.93
C ASP A 40 7.16 -10.78 3.10
N PHE A 41 7.81 -9.61 3.21
CA PHE A 41 7.51 -8.40 2.43
C PHE A 41 6.01 -8.05 2.39
N ILE A 42 5.42 -7.91 3.59
CA ILE A 42 3.98 -7.70 3.80
C ILE A 42 3.54 -6.26 3.50
N GLU A 43 4.49 -5.31 3.52
CA GLU A 43 4.17 -3.91 3.28
C GLU A 43 3.55 -3.66 1.87
N GLU A 44 2.66 -2.68 1.79
CA GLU A 44 1.95 -2.33 0.56
C GLU A 44 2.94 -2.02 -0.57
N ALA A 45 3.94 -1.16 -0.28
CA ALA A 45 5.06 -0.84 -1.16
C ALA A 45 4.68 -0.56 -2.62
N ILE A 46 3.57 0.16 -2.86
CA ILE A 46 3.03 0.44 -4.20
C ILE A 46 4.13 0.90 -5.17
N PRO A 47 5.02 1.85 -4.81
CA PRO A 47 6.04 2.29 -5.75
C PRO A 47 7.00 1.19 -6.19
N PHE A 48 7.39 0.30 -5.28
CA PHE A 48 8.28 -0.81 -5.59
C PHE A 48 7.57 -1.87 -6.43
N ARG A 49 6.36 -2.28 -6.03
CA ARG A 49 5.61 -3.35 -6.71
C ARG A 49 5.23 -2.93 -8.12
N ARG A 50 4.74 -1.71 -8.29
CA ARG A 50 4.40 -1.19 -9.62
C ARG A 50 5.64 -1.06 -10.50
N ALA A 51 6.76 -0.56 -9.95
CA ALA A 51 8.04 -0.57 -10.65
C ALA A 51 8.47 -1.98 -11.05
N PHE A 52 8.26 -2.98 -10.19
CA PHE A 52 8.60 -4.37 -10.48
C PHE A 52 7.72 -4.94 -11.61
N GLU A 53 6.44 -4.58 -11.68
CA GLU A 53 5.53 -4.97 -12.78
C GLU A 53 5.92 -4.34 -14.13
N MET A 54 6.37 -3.08 -14.11
CA MET A 54 6.82 -2.32 -15.29
C MET A 54 8.00 -2.97 -16.04
N TRP A 55 8.66 -3.98 -15.48
CA TRP A 55 9.67 -4.74 -16.19
C TRP A 55 9.12 -5.54 -17.38
N GLY A 56 7.84 -5.93 -17.32
CA GLY A 56 7.21 -6.78 -18.33
C GLY A 56 7.82 -8.18 -18.37
N TRP A 57 7.92 -8.85 -17.22
CA TRP A 57 8.63 -10.13 -17.07
C TRP A 57 8.17 -11.23 -18.03
N ASN A 58 6.88 -11.25 -18.39
CA ASN A 58 6.31 -12.23 -19.31
C ASN A 58 6.52 -11.88 -20.79
N THR A 59 6.63 -10.58 -21.11
CA THR A 59 6.78 -10.10 -22.50
C THR A 59 8.25 -9.84 -22.86
N GLY A 60 9.13 -9.75 -21.87
CA GLY A 60 10.53 -9.36 -22.02
C GLY A 60 10.72 -7.88 -22.35
N ARG A 61 9.65 -7.08 -22.41
CA ARG A 61 9.68 -5.65 -22.76
C ARG A 61 9.15 -4.82 -21.61
N SER A 62 9.96 -3.88 -21.14
CA SER A 62 9.53 -2.97 -20.09
C SER A 62 8.47 -1.99 -20.59
N ASP A 63 7.48 -1.73 -19.73
CA ASP A 63 6.41 -0.75 -19.94
C ASP A 63 6.66 0.45 -19.04
N LEU A 64 6.82 1.64 -19.64
CA LEU A 64 7.04 2.87 -18.91
C LEU A 64 5.74 3.53 -18.43
N ASN A 65 4.58 3.08 -18.91
CA ASN A 65 3.30 3.50 -18.37
C ASN A 65 2.99 2.66 -17.12
N PRO A 66 2.83 3.28 -15.94
CA PRO A 66 2.47 2.52 -14.73
C PRO A 66 1.01 2.05 -14.73
N HIS A 67 0.14 2.55 -15.63
CA HIS A 67 -1.30 2.23 -15.69
C HIS A 67 -2.05 2.39 -14.34
N LEU A 68 -1.48 3.18 -13.43
CA LEU A 68 -1.97 3.42 -12.09
C LEU A 68 -1.69 4.87 -11.73
N PHE A 69 -2.68 5.73 -11.91
CA PHE A 69 -2.55 7.16 -11.64
C PHE A 69 -3.21 7.58 -10.32
N HIS A 70 -3.50 6.62 -9.42
CA HIS A 70 -3.76 6.91 -8.01
C HIS A 70 -2.56 7.64 -7.36
N TYR A 71 -1.37 7.45 -7.93
CA TYR A 71 -0.15 8.17 -7.61
C TYR A 71 0.43 8.77 -8.91
N PRO A 72 1.11 9.92 -8.82
CA PRO A 72 2.05 10.38 -9.83
C PRO A 72 3.21 9.39 -10.06
N SER A 73 3.89 9.47 -11.22
CA SER A 73 4.83 8.42 -11.64
C SER A 73 6.27 8.54 -11.11
N LEU A 74 6.69 9.66 -10.50
CA LEU A 74 8.11 9.88 -10.14
C LEU A 74 8.67 8.78 -9.23
N THR A 75 7.90 8.37 -8.23
CA THR A 75 8.36 7.37 -7.25
C THR A 75 8.41 5.98 -7.85
N PHE A 76 7.58 5.70 -8.86
CA PHE A 76 7.63 4.46 -9.64
C PHE A 76 8.91 4.43 -10.49
N TYR A 77 9.21 5.53 -11.20
CA TYR A 77 10.43 5.63 -11.99
C TYR A 77 11.70 5.58 -11.14
N LEU A 78 11.68 6.17 -9.95
CA LEU A 78 12.82 6.10 -9.03
C LEU A 78 13.10 4.66 -8.58
N GLN A 79 12.07 3.92 -8.18
CA GLN A 79 12.21 2.51 -7.80
C GLN A 79 12.57 1.63 -9.01
N PHE A 80 11.99 1.91 -10.18
CA PHE A 80 12.30 1.18 -11.41
C PHE A 80 13.77 1.33 -11.81
N LEU A 81 14.28 2.57 -11.81
CA LEU A 81 15.69 2.85 -12.05
C LEU A 81 16.58 2.13 -11.03
N LEU A 82 16.22 2.20 -9.74
CA LEU A 82 16.99 1.55 -8.68
C LEU A 82 17.06 0.03 -8.84
N GLN A 83 15.93 -0.61 -9.17
CA GLN A 83 15.89 -2.05 -9.47
C GLN A 83 16.75 -2.38 -10.71
N LYS A 84 16.69 -1.58 -11.78
CA LYS A 84 17.51 -1.77 -12.99
C LYS A 84 18.99 -1.67 -12.67
N LEU A 85 19.40 -0.65 -11.90
CA LEU A 85 20.78 -0.48 -11.44
C LEU A 85 21.23 -1.67 -10.57
N HIS A 86 20.36 -2.17 -9.70
CA HIS A 86 20.67 -3.35 -8.88
C HIS A 86 20.93 -4.60 -9.73
N VAL A 87 20.16 -4.79 -10.82
CA VAL A 87 20.42 -5.87 -11.78
C VAL A 87 21.75 -5.68 -12.50
N VAL A 88 22.05 -4.47 -12.99
CA VAL A 88 23.32 -4.18 -13.68
C VAL A 88 24.50 -4.42 -12.75
N LEU A 89 24.47 -3.89 -11.53
CA LEU A 89 25.54 -4.09 -10.54
C LEU A 89 25.66 -5.56 -10.15
N GLY A 90 24.55 -6.25 -9.92
CA GLY A 90 24.57 -7.68 -9.62
C GLY A 90 25.08 -8.52 -10.79
N HIS A 91 24.88 -8.10 -12.03
CA HIS A 91 25.46 -8.75 -13.20
C HIS A 91 26.98 -8.54 -13.26
N LEU A 92 27.44 -7.30 -13.07
CA LEU A 92 28.87 -6.96 -13.04
C LEU A 92 29.62 -7.70 -11.91
N LEU A 93 28.95 -7.95 -10.78
CA LEU A 93 29.50 -8.67 -9.63
C LEU A 93 29.30 -10.20 -9.71
N GLY A 94 28.66 -10.73 -10.77
CA GLY A 94 28.42 -12.17 -10.96
C GLY A 94 27.27 -12.76 -10.13
N THR A 95 26.48 -11.93 -9.43
CA THR A 95 25.30 -12.35 -8.66
C THR A 95 24.12 -12.76 -9.55
N TYR A 96 23.91 -12.06 -10.67
CA TYR A 96 22.80 -12.32 -11.61
C TYR A 96 23.34 -12.57 -13.03
N ALA A 97 23.03 -13.72 -13.63
CA ALA A 97 23.40 -13.98 -15.01
C ALA A 97 22.49 -13.21 -16.00
N SER A 98 21.24 -12.97 -15.62
CA SER A 98 20.25 -12.29 -16.44
C SER A 98 19.18 -11.59 -15.57
N PRO A 99 18.34 -10.70 -16.14
CA PRO A 99 17.19 -10.15 -15.43
C PRO A 99 16.22 -11.22 -14.90
N ALA A 100 16.13 -12.38 -15.55
CA ALA A 100 15.31 -13.49 -15.08
C ALA A 100 15.78 -14.03 -13.72
N ASP A 101 17.11 -14.05 -13.48
CA ASP A 101 17.67 -14.42 -12.17
C ASP A 101 17.24 -13.45 -11.08
N TYR A 102 17.10 -12.15 -11.40
CA TYR A 102 16.62 -11.14 -10.44
C TYR A 102 15.15 -11.38 -10.06
N TRP A 103 14.32 -11.72 -11.04
CA TRP A 103 12.93 -12.06 -10.78
C TRP A 103 12.80 -13.32 -9.92
N VAL A 104 13.56 -14.38 -10.22
CA VAL A 104 13.57 -15.60 -9.39
C VAL A 104 14.13 -15.33 -8.00
N ALA A 105 15.16 -14.48 -7.88
CA ALA A 105 15.71 -14.07 -6.59
C ALA A 105 14.65 -13.34 -5.75
N PHE A 106 13.86 -12.44 -6.35
CA PHE A 106 12.74 -11.78 -5.66
C PHE A 106 11.68 -12.78 -5.15
N GLN A 107 11.34 -13.81 -5.92
CA GLN A 107 10.42 -14.88 -5.47
C GLN A 107 11.04 -15.76 -4.37
N THR A 108 12.37 -15.80 -4.26
CA THR A 108 13.10 -16.63 -3.30
C THR A 108 13.28 -15.89 -1.97
N ASP A 109 13.87 -14.69 -2.04
CA ASP A 109 14.09 -13.79 -0.92
C ASP A 109 14.18 -12.34 -1.46
N PRO A 110 13.15 -11.52 -1.24
CA PRO A 110 13.13 -10.13 -1.71
C PRO A 110 14.00 -9.18 -0.87
N THR A 111 14.63 -9.67 0.22
CA THR A 111 15.30 -8.84 1.23
C THR A 111 16.29 -7.83 0.63
N PRO A 112 17.26 -8.22 -0.22
CA PRO A 112 18.22 -7.25 -0.76
C PRO A 112 17.57 -6.15 -1.59
N MET A 113 16.55 -6.51 -2.39
CA MET A 113 15.82 -5.57 -3.25
C MET A 113 14.98 -4.59 -2.43
N VAL A 114 14.28 -5.08 -1.41
CA VAL A 114 13.40 -4.27 -0.57
C VAL A 114 14.22 -3.36 0.35
N THR A 115 15.29 -3.88 0.96
CA THR A 115 16.23 -3.08 1.75
C THR A 115 16.78 -1.92 0.93
N LEU A 116 17.22 -2.16 -0.31
CA LEU A 116 17.67 -1.11 -1.22
C LEU A 116 16.55 -0.10 -1.52
N GLY A 117 15.33 -0.57 -1.79
CA GLY A 117 14.17 0.30 -2.01
C GLY A 117 13.82 1.20 -0.83
N ARG A 118 13.97 0.70 0.41
CA ARG A 118 13.73 1.46 1.66
C ARG A 118 14.77 2.55 1.89
N LEU A 119 16.01 2.39 1.41
CA LEU A 119 17.05 3.43 1.54
C LEU A 119 16.66 4.75 0.86
N VAL A 120 15.79 4.72 -0.15
CA VAL A 120 15.25 5.94 -0.78
C VAL A 120 14.45 6.77 0.22
N GLY A 121 13.58 6.13 1.01
CA GLY A 121 12.79 6.81 2.04
C GLY A 121 13.67 7.38 3.16
N ILE A 122 14.71 6.65 3.57
CA ILE A 122 15.67 7.11 4.57
C ILE A 122 16.49 8.29 4.05
N ALA A 123 16.95 8.26 2.80
CA ALA A 123 17.66 9.37 2.19
C ALA A 123 16.77 10.63 2.10
N ALA A 124 15.49 10.46 1.76
CA ALA A 124 14.52 11.54 1.74
C ALA A 124 14.35 12.17 3.14
N GLU A 125 14.27 11.37 4.20
CA GLU A 125 14.19 11.87 5.58
C GLU A 125 15.42 12.65 6.03
N VAL A 126 16.63 12.30 5.57
CA VAL A 126 17.82 13.12 5.83
C VAL A 126 17.66 14.51 5.23
N VAL A 127 17.11 14.62 4.02
CA VAL A 127 16.79 15.92 3.39
C VAL A 127 15.78 16.69 4.23
N VAL A 128 14.74 16.04 4.75
CA VAL A 128 13.73 16.63 5.66
C VAL A 128 14.41 17.19 6.91
N MET A 129 15.30 16.44 7.57
CA MET A 129 16.03 16.91 8.76
C MET A 129 16.89 18.14 8.47
N LEU A 130 17.64 18.12 7.36
CA LEU A 130 18.51 19.23 6.97
C LEU A 130 17.71 20.48 6.58
N ALA A 131 16.59 20.30 5.88
CA ALA A 131 15.69 21.39 5.52
C ALA A 131 15.00 21.98 6.75
N ALA A 132 14.53 21.14 7.68
CA ALA A 132 13.97 21.59 8.95
C ALA A 132 15.00 22.37 9.78
N TRP A 133 16.24 21.91 9.87
CA TRP A 133 17.30 22.69 10.53
C TRP A 133 17.47 24.07 9.89
N ARG A 134 17.60 24.14 8.57
CA ARG A 134 17.79 25.42 7.85
C ARG A 134 16.59 26.36 7.99
N ILE A 135 15.37 25.86 7.88
CA ILE A 135 14.15 26.67 8.03
C ILE A 135 14.05 27.15 9.48
N GLY A 136 14.28 26.28 10.46
CA GLY A 136 14.20 26.64 11.88
C GLY A 136 15.20 27.73 12.25
N GLU A 137 16.46 27.65 11.80
CA GLU A 137 17.46 28.70 12.02
C GLU A 137 17.06 30.06 11.40
N ARG A 138 16.29 30.05 10.30
CA ARG A 138 15.73 31.27 9.70
C ARG A 138 14.58 31.84 10.50
N LEU A 139 13.66 31.00 10.97
CA LEU A 139 12.51 31.45 11.77
C LEU A 139 12.97 32.03 13.12
N ARG A 140 13.87 31.32 13.79
CA ARG A 140 14.43 31.70 15.08
C ARG A 140 15.77 30.99 15.29
N ARG A 141 16.85 31.75 15.41
CA ARG A 141 18.19 31.19 15.73
C ARG A 141 18.14 30.23 16.91
N GLY A 142 18.69 29.03 16.73
CA GLY A 142 18.66 27.92 17.69
C GLY A 142 17.45 26.98 17.57
N ALA A 143 16.38 27.38 16.88
CA ALA A 143 15.20 26.51 16.69
C ALA A 143 15.47 25.39 15.69
N GLY A 144 16.46 25.54 14.81
CA GLY A 144 16.76 24.57 13.76
C GLY A 144 17.17 23.21 14.30
N LEU A 145 18.06 23.18 15.31
CA LEU A 145 18.51 21.93 15.90
C LEU A 145 17.39 21.19 16.61
N LEU A 146 16.54 21.91 17.35
CA LEU A 146 15.39 21.33 18.01
C LEU A 146 14.36 20.80 17.00
N ALA A 147 14.08 21.55 15.93
CA ALA A 147 13.18 21.09 14.87
C ALA A 147 13.72 19.83 14.17
N ALA A 148 15.02 19.79 13.86
CA ALA A 148 15.64 18.61 13.26
C ALA A 148 15.62 17.40 14.22
N LEU A 149 15.80 17.62 15.52
CA LEU A 149 15.69 16.55 16.53
C LEU A 149 14.28 16.00 16.63
N LEU A 150 13.26 16.87 16.63
CA LEU A 150 11.85 16.46 16.63
C LEU A 150 11.52 15.62 15.38
N VAL A 151 12.00 16.02 14.20
CA VAL A 151 11.87 15.25 12.95
C VAL A 151 12.63 13.92 13.02
N ALA A 152 13.85 13.93 13.54
CA ALA A 152 14.67 12.73 13.66
C ALA A 152 14.00 11.66 14.54
N CYS A 153 13.30 12.09 15.59
CA CYS A 153 12.68 11.21 16.56
C CYS A 153 11.17 10.97 16.35
N ALA A 154 10.55 11.58 15.34
CA ALA A 154 9.12 11.38 15.08
C ALA A 154 8.82 9.92 14.65
N PRO A 155 8.07 9.13 15.44
CA PRO A 155 7.76 7.72 15.17
C PRO A 155 7.18 7.44 13.78
N THR A 156 6.23 8.26 13.32
CA THR A 156 5.60 8.09 12.00
C THR A 156 6.61 8.34 10.88
N LEU A 157 7.54 9.29 11.03
CA LEU A 157 8.59 9.54 10.04
C LEU A 157 9.62 8.40 10.03
N ILE A 158 9.96 7.83 11.19
CA ILE A 158 10.83 6.65 11.29
C ILE A 158 10.16 5.45 10.59
N ALA A 159 8.89 5.18 10.89
CA ALA A 159 8.15 4.05 10.35
C ALA A 159 7.93 4.17 8.83
N THR A 160 7.48 5.34 8.34
CA THR A 160 7.18 5.51 6.91
C THR A 160 8.43 5.54 6.04
N SER A 161 9.57 6.00 6.55
CA SER A 161 10.84 5.98 5.80
C SER A 161 11.53 4.62 5.77
N ARG A 162 11.20 3.74 6.73
CA ARG A 162 11.57 2.31 6.71
C ARG A 162 10.64 1.46 5.84
N SER A 163 9.65 2.07 5.22
CA SER A 163 8.76 1.47 4.25
C SER A 163 8.89 2.13 2.88
N ILE A 164 8.47 1.44 1.82
CA ILE A 164 8.56 1.98 0.47
C ILE A 164 7.28 2.76 0.12
N TYR A 165 7.17 3.99 0.64
CA TYR A 165 6.06 4.90 0.34
C TYR A 165 6.49 6.09 -0.52
N ALA A 166 5.51 6.73 -1.15
CA ALA A 166 5.71 8.00 -1.87
C ALA A 166 5.86 9.19 -0.92
N ASP A 167 5.30 9.10 0.29
CA ASP A 167 5.23 10.18 1.27
C ASP A 167 6.60 10.74 1.70
N PRO A 168 7.61 9.93 2.04
CA PRO A 168 8.93 10.46 2.41
C PRO A 168 9.58 11.28 1.28
N VAL A 169 9.49 10.80 0.04
CA VAL A 169 10.05 11.48 -1.14
C VAL A 169 9.33 12.81 -1.40
N MET A 170 7.99 12.80 -1.32
CA MET A 170 7.19 14.04 -1.39
C MET A 170 7.59 15.01 -0.28
N GLY A 171 7.71 14.56 0.97
CA GLY A 171 8.08 15.38 2.13
C GLY A 171 9.45 16.04 1.97
N ALA A 172 10.44 15.29 1.48
CA ALA A 172 11.78 15.81 1.20
C ALA A 172 11.76 16.95 0.17
N PHE A 173 11.12 16.75 -0.98
CA PHE A 173 11.00 17.79 -2.00
C PHE A 173 10.16 18.98 -1.51
N ALA A 174 9.09 18.73 -0.74
CA ALA A 174 8.22 19.77 -0.21
C ALA A 174 8.96 20.73 0.74
N LEU A 175 9.72 20.19 1.69
CA LEU A 175 10.51 21.00 2.63
C LEU A 175 11.69 21.68 1.96
N ALA A 176 12.37 20.99 1.03
CA ALA A 176 13.41 21.61 0.23
C ALA A 176 12.86 22.77 -0.60
N ALA A 177 11.66 22.62 -1.19
CA ALA A 177 10.97 23.67 -1.93
C ALA A 177 10.68 24.86 -1.02
N LEU A 178 10.08 24.62 0.15
CA LEU A 178 9.80 25.67 1.13
C LEU A 178 11.09 26.38 1.57
N GLU A 179 12.15 25.64 1.87
CA GLU A 179 13.44 26.24 2.21
C GLU A 179 14.00 27.12 1.07
N ARG A 180 13.87 26.71 -0.20
CA ARG A 180 14.25 27.54 -1.35
C ARG A 180 13.36 28.77 -1.52
N MET A 181 12.05 28.65 -1.28
CA MET A 181 11.11 29.78 -1.29
C MET A 181 11.51 30.84 -0.27
N LEU A 182 11.77 30.44 0.98
CA LEU A 182 12.20 31.38 2.03
C LEU A 182 13.56 32.02 1.68
N ALA A 183 14.51 31.24 1.15
CA ALA A 183 15.80 31.74 0.72
C ALA A 183 15.70 32.79 -0.41
N TRP A 184 14.83 32.54 -1.40
CA TRP A 184 14.54 33.49 -2.46
C TRP A 184 13.85 34.74 -1.93
N ARG A 185 12.95 34.60 -0.95
CA ARG A 185 12.29 35.74 -0.35
C ARG A 185 13.25 36.69 0.34
N GLU A 186 14.24 36.15 1.04
CA GLU A 186 15.29 36.91 1.71
C GLU A 186 16.24 37.56 0.69
N ARG A 187 16.81 36.77 -0.23
CA ARG A 187 17.98 37.19 -1.04
C ARG A 187 17.72 37.35 -2.53
N GLY A 188 16.56 36.93 -3.03
CA GLY A 188 16.21 36.91 -4.45
C GLY A 188 17.03 35.90 -5.26
N GLY A 189 17.12 36.16 -6.57
CA GLY A 189 17.91 35.40 -7.54
C GLY A 189 17.09 34.33 -8.27
N ALA A 190 17.18 34.33 -9.61
CA ALA A 190 16.41 33.43 -10.47
C ALA A 190 16.64 31.95 -10.14
N GLY A 191 17.88 31.54 -9.88
CA GLY A 191 18.21 30.15 -9.55
C GLY A 191 17.47 29.62 -8.31
N ARG A 192 17.21 30.46 -7.30
CA ARG A 192 16.46 30.04 -6.10
C ARG A 192 14.97 29.86 -6.38
N LEU A 193 14.40 30.74 -7.20
CA LEU A 193 13.01 30.64 -7.62
C LEU A 193 12.80 29.42 -8.52
N VAL A 194 13.68 29.23 -9.52
CA VAL A 194 13.65 28.05 -10.40
C VAL A 194 13.79 26.77 -9.58
N ALA A 195 14.73 26.72 -8.62
CA ALA A 195 14.86 25.58 -7.73
C ALA A 195 13.59 25.32 -6.90
N ALA A 196 12.96 26.37 -6.36
CA ALA A 196 11.69 26.23 -5.63
C ALA A 196 10.58 25.68 -6.55
N VAL A 197 10.42 26.23 -7.75
CA VAL A 197 9.44 25.78 -8.75
C VAL A 197 9.68 24.31 -9.14
N MET A 198 10.91 23.94 -9.45
CA MET A 198 11.24 22.55 -9.78
C MET A 198 10.95 21.60 -8.62
N LEU A 199 11.31 21.97 -7.39
CA LEU A 199 11.06 21.13 -6.21
C LEU A 199 9.56 20.99 -5.90
N VAL A 200 8.73 22.01 -6.13
CA VAL A 200 7.26 21.87 -6.03
C VAL A 200 6.74 20.91 -7.08
N GLY A 201 7.21 21.01 -8.33
CA GLY A 201 6.85 20.08 -9.40
C GLY A 201 7.27 18.64 -9.11
N LEU A 202 8.50 18.42 -8.59
CA LEU A 202 8.99 17.11 -8.16
C LEU A 202 8.20 16.56 -6.97
N ALA A 203 7.86 17.39 -5.98
CA ALA A 203 7.03 16.97 -4.85
C ALA A 203 5.64 16.55 -5.32
N THR A 204 5.03 17.32 -6.23
CA THR A 204 3.74 17.00 -6.85
C THR A 204 3.83 15.74 -7.70
N GLY A 205 4.95 15.56 -8.42
CA GLY A 205 5.27 14.36 -9.19
C GLY A 205 5.58 13.13 -8.33
N ALA A 206 5.84 13.31 -7.03
CA ALA A 206 5.94 12.20 -6.06
C ALA A 206 4.57 11.87 -5.46
N LYS A 207 3.77 12.90 -5.11
CA LYS A 207 2.39 12.73 -4.59
C LYS A 207 1.56 14.01 -4.79
N TYR A 208 0.33 13.85 -5.28
CA TYR A 208 -0.55 14.97 -5.65
C TYR A 208 -0.74 16.06 -4.58
N PRO A 209 -0.88 15.78 -3.27
CA PRO A 209 -1.15 16.82 -2.27
C PRO A 209 -0.08 17.93 -2.21
N ALA A 210 1.15 17.67 -2.66
CA ALA A 210 2.19 18.68 -2.70
C ALA A 210 1.92 19.85 -3.66
N VAL A 211 0.94 19.74 -4.56
CA VAL A 211 0.46 20.88 -5.37
C VAL A 211 0.00 22.06 -4.49
N GLY A 212 -0.43 21.78 -3.25
CA GLY A 212 -0.79 22.80 -2.27
C GLY A 212 0.35 23.78 -1.91
N LEU A 213 1.61 23.43 -2.20
CA LEU A 213 2.76 24.33 -2.05
C LEU A 213 2.74 25.55 -2.98
N LEU A 214 1.85 25.56 -3.98
CA LEU A 214 1.54 26.77 -4.74
C LEU A 214 1.05 27.91 -3.82
N LEU A 215 0.39 27.62 -2.69
CA LEU A 215 -0.08 28.63 -1.74
C LEU A 215 1.07 29.41 -1.06
N PRO A 216 2.04 28.77 -0.36
CA PRO A 216 3.20 29.49 0.17
C PRO A 216 4.07 30.11 -0.92
N LEU A 217 4.16 29.51 -2.12
CA LEU A 217 4.87 30.11 -3.25
C LEU A 217 4.23 31.43 -3.69
N ALA A 218 2.90 31.46 -3.87
CA ALA A 218 2.16 32.66 -4.22
C ALA A 218 2.35 33.77 -3.17
N TRP A 219 2.28 33.41 -1.89
CA TRP A 219 2.53 34.36 -0.78
C TRP A 219 3.94 34.96 -0.83
N VAL A 220 4.95 34.10 -1.01
CA VAL A 220 6.35 34.52 -1.08
C VAL A 220 6.60 35.43 -2.29
N MET A 221 5.99 35.12 -3.44
CA MET A 221 6.07 35.95 -4.65
C MET A 221 5.35 37.30 -4.48
N TRP A 222 4.12 37.28 -3.98
CA TRP A 222 3.36 38.51 -3.70
C TRP A 222 4.16 39.42 -2.76
N THR A 223 4.63 38.88 -1.64
CA THR A 223 5.31 39.70 -0.61
C THR A 223 6.62 40.29 -1.08
N ARG A 224 7.29 39.68 -2.06
CA ARG A 224 8.55 40.19 -2.62
C ARG A 224 8.34 41.14 -3.80
N GLU A 225 7.40 40.86 -4.71
CA GLU A 225 7.28 41.56 -6.00
C GLU A 225 6.04 42.47 -6.12
N ARG A 226 5.09 42.40 -5.18
CA ARG A 226 3.76 43.05 -5.22
C ARG A 226 2.92 42.62 -6.45
N ALA A 227 1.66 43.08 -6.54
CA ALA A 227 0.65 42.61 -7.51
C ALA A 227 1.01 42.78 -9.01
N GLY A 228 2.08 43.48 -9.36
CA GLY A 228 2.50 43.73 -10.74
C GLY A 228 3.22 42.57 -11.45
N ALA A 229 3.39 41.42 -10.79
CA ALA A 229 4.17 40.27 -11.32
C ALA A 229 3.31 39.05 -11.69
N ALA A 230 2.06 39.24 -12.10
CA ALA A 230 1.15 38.15 -12.49
C ALA A 230 1.74 37.18 -13.54
N TRP A 231 2.54 37.71 -14.48
CA TRP A 231 3.21 36.88 -15.48
C TRP A 231 4.28 35.94 -14.87
N ARG A 232 5.02 36.38 -13.84
CA ARG A 232 6.00 35.53 -13.16
C ARG A 232 5.32 34.42 -12.38
N TRP A 233 4.17 34.73 -11.77
CA TRP A 233 3.32 33.71 -11.15
C TRP A 233 2.85 32.68 -12.19
N ALA A 234 2.36 33.13 -13.35
CA ALA A 234 1.98 32.23 -14.43
C ALA A 234 3.15 31.36 -14.91
N VAL A 235 4.35 31.93 -15.08
CA VAL A 235 5.58 31.18 -15.44
C VAL A 235 5.96 30.18 -14.34
N ALA A 236 5.83 30.54 -13.06
CA ALA A 236 6.10 29.63 -11.95
C ALA A 236 5.12 28.46 -11.93
N VAL A 237 3.82 28.72 -12.08
CA VAL A 237 2.77 27.68 -12.17
C VAL A 237 3.00 26.79 -13.39
N ALA A 238 3.29 27.37 -14.56
CA ALA A 238 3.61 26.62 -15.76
C ALA A 238 4.89 25.77 -15.58
N GLY A 239 5.90 26.29 -14.87
CA GLY A 239 7.11 25.53 -14.53
C GLY A 239 6.82 24.36 -13.58
N VAL A 240 5.98 24.55 -12.56
CA VAL A 240 5.53 23.45 -11.68
C VAL A 240 4.79 22.39 -12.49
N ALA A 241 3.83 22.79 -13.32
CA ALA A 241 3.08 21.89 -14.18
C ALA A 241 4.01 21.16 -15.16
N GLY A 242 4.96 21.86 -15.78
CA GLY A 242 5.95 21.26 -16.68
C GLY A 242 6.79 20.18 -16.00
N VAL A 243 7.29 20.41 -14.79
CA VAL A 243 8.06 19.39 -14.04
C VAL A 243 7.18 18.22 -13.60
N PHE A 244 5.94 18.47 -13.19
CA PHE A 244 4.97 17.40 -12.93
C PHE A 244 4.75 16.52 -14.18
N LEU A 245 4.55 17.14 -15.35
CA LEU A 245 4.35 16.44 -16.61
C LEU A 245 5.61 15.68 -17.06
N LEU A 246 6.80 16.22 -16.84
CA LEU A 246 8.06 15.51 -17.11
C LEU A 246 8.24 14.26 -16.23
N THR A 247 7.73 14.31 -15.00
CA THR A 247 7.82 13.18 -14.06
C THR A 247 6.63 12.23 -14.13
N THR A 248 5.54 12.65 -14.79
CA THR A 248 4.30 11.89 -15.00
C THR A 248 3.82 12.06 -16.45
N PRO A 249 4.62 11.66 -17.47
CA PRO A 249 4.35 11.98 -18.87
C PRO A 249 3.08 11.30 -19.40
N PHE A 250 2.73 10.13 -18.86
CA PHE A 250 1.53 9.40 -19.25
C PHE A 250 0.23 10.03 -18.73
N ALA A 251 0.28 11.07 -17.89
CA ALA A 251 -0.88 11.92 -17.66
C ALA A 251 -1.35 12.61 -18.96
N LEU A 252 -0.43 12.85 -19.92
CA LEU A 252 -0.74 13.38 -21.26
C LEU A 252 -0.88 12.29 -22.30
N LEU A 253 -0.04 11.24 -22.25
CA LEU A 253 -0.02 10.19 -23.27
C LEU A 253 -1.14 9.16 -23.08
N ASP A 254 -1.67 9.00 -21.87
CA ASP A 254 -2.83 8.16 -21.55
C ASP A 254 -3.84 8.93 -20.67
N PRO A 255 -4.52 9.95 -21.24
CA PRO A 255 -5.42 10.81 -20.50
C PRO A 255 -6.72 10.09 -20.10
N ALA A 256 -7.04 8.95 -20.71
CA ALA A 256 -8.22 8.17 -20.38
C ALA A 256 -8.03 7.47 -19.03
N THR A 257 -6.95 6.70 -18.88
CA THR A 257 -6.61 6.05 -17.61
C THR A 257 -6.34 7.09 -16.52
N PHE A 258 -5.60 8.15 -16.83
CA PHE A 258 -5.31 9.22 -15.88
C PHE A 258 -6.58 9.86 -15.31
N ARG A 259 -7.54 10.26 -16.15
CA ARG A 259 -8.80 10.88 -15.69
C ARG A 259 -9.65 9.93 -14.87
N ARG A 260 -9.75 8.67 -15.27
CA ARG A 260 -10.49 7.63 -14.55
C ARG A 260 -9.94 7.47 -13.13
N ASP A 261 -8.63 7.30 -13.01
CA ASP A 261 -7.95 7.06 -11.74
C ASP A 261 -7.91 8.30 -10.84
N LEU A 262 -7.78 9.51 -11.41
CA LEU A 262 -7.86 10.75 -10.64
C LEU A 262 -9.27 10.94 -10.04
N SER A 263 -10.33 10.64 -10.82
CA SER A 263 -11.69 10.67 -10.31
C SER A 263 -11.94 9.67 -9.17
N PHE A 264 -11.19 8.56 -9.16
CA PHE A 264 -11.23 7.60 -8.07
C PHE A 264 -10.57 8.17 -6.80
N VAL A 265 -9.43 8.85 -6.92
CA VAL A 265 -8.78 9.53 -5.77
C VAL A 265 -9.68 10.62 -5.18
N GLU A 266 -10.36 11.38 -6.03
CA GLU A 266 -11.31 12.42 -5.60
C GLU A 266 -12.49 11.83 -4.81
N ARG A 267 -13.13 10.78 -5.36
CA ARG A 267 -14.20 10.05 -4.65
C ARG A 267 -13.71 9.42 -3.35
N LEU A 268 -12.50 8.86 -3.34
CA LEU A 268 -11.91 8.28 -2.13
C LEU A 268 -11.68 9.34 -1.04
N ALA A 269 -11.28 10.56 -1.42
CA ALA A 269 -11.10 11.66 -0.49
C ALA A 269 -12.42 12.16 0.11
N SER A 270 -13.52 12.14 -0.66
CA SER A 270 -14.85 12.57 -0.21
C SER A 270 -15.62 11.49 0.55
N GLU A 271 -15.52 10.23 0.14
CA GLU A 271 -16.27 9.09 0.69
C GLU A 271 -15.52 8.36 1.82
N GLY A 272 -14.18 8.49 1.88
CA GLY A 272 -13.31 7.87 2.88
C GLY A 272 -12.90 6.42 2.57
N HIS A 273 -12.07 5.84 3.44
CA HIS A 273 -11.76 4.40 3.39
C HIS A 273 -12.82 3.63 4.18
N LEU A 274 -13.32 2.51 3.63
CA LEU A 274 -14.01 1.45 4.38
C LEU A 274 -15.42 1.76 4.91
N GLY A 275 -16.16 2.71 4.34
CA GLY A 275 -17.55 2.99 4.79
C GLY A 275 -17.66 3.28 6.30
N HIS A 276 -16.57 3.76 6.91
CA HIS A 276 -16.53 4.08 8.33
C HIS A 276 -17.29 5.40 8.56
N LEU A 277 -18.50 5.25 9.08
CA LEU A 277 -19.39 6.32 9.52
C LEU A 277 -19.29 6.46 11.05
N ALA A 278 -18.20 7.03 11.58
CA ALA A 278 -18.16 7.71 12.88
C ALA A 278 -16.71 8.04 13.30
N GLY A 279 -16.34 9.33 13.29
CA GLY A 279 -15.07 9.82 13.83
C GLY A 279 -14.64 11.13 13.16
N GLY A 280 -14.30 12.15 13.94
CA GLY A 280 -13.72 13.37 13.39
C GLY A 280 -12.24 13.12 13.06
N ALA A 281 -11.88 13.03 11.78
CA ALA A 281 -10.50 12.84 11.30
C ALA A 281 -9.50 13.81 11.96
N LEU A 282 -9.96 15.01 12.32
CA LEU A 282 -9.20 15.99 13.09
C LEU A 282 -8.69 15.43 14.44
N GLY A 283 -9.55 14.76 15.21
CA GLY A 283 -9.17 14.18 16.51
C GLY A 283 -8.10 13.09 16.38
N PHE A 284 -8.25 12.22 15.38
CA PHE A 284 -7.27 11.19 15.04
C PHE A 284 -5.90 11.82 14.69
N HIS A 285 -5.89 12.81 13.81
CA HIS A 285 -4.67 13.48 13.35
C HIS A 285 -4.01 14.33 14.45
N LEU A 286 -4.78 14.99 15.32
CA LEU A 286 -4.25 15.71 16.49
C LEU A 286 -3.62 14.76 17.51
N ALA A 287 -4.27 13.61 17.77
CA ALA A 287 -3.69 12.58 18.62
C ALA A 287 -2.39 12.00 18.00
N GLY A 288 -2.36 11.81 16.69
CA GLY A 288 -1.15 11.42 15.95
C GLY A 288 -0.03 12.45 16.07
N LEU A 289 -0.34 13.74 15.96
CA LEU A 289 0.62 14.83 16.14
C LEU A 289 1.21 14.84 17.56
N ALA A 290 0.36 14.64 18.58
CA ALA A 290 0.78 14.55 19.97
C ALA A 290 1.64 13.31 20.24
N ARG A 291 1.32 12.15 19.66
CA ARG A 291 2.16 10.94 19.74
C ARG A 291 3.54 11.16 19.11
N ASN A 292 3.62 11.97 18.06
CA ASN A 292 4.87 12.18 17.33
C ASN A 292 5.78 13.25 17.93
N LEU A 293 5.21 14.41 18.31
CA LEU A 293 5.98 15.58 18.74
C LEU A 293 5.85 15.84 20.25
N GLY A 294 4.97 15.11 20.95
CA GLY A 294 4.58 15.36 22.33
C GLY A 294 3.46 16.40 22.45
N TRP A 295 2.63 16.26 23.48
CA TRP A 295 1.59 17.25 23.82
C TRP A 295 2.12 18.69 23.99
N PRO A 296 3.33 18.93 24.57
CA PRO A 296 3.89 20.29 24.64
C PRO A 296 4.07 20.94 23.27
N ALA A 297 4.48 20.18 22.24
CA ALA A 297 4.65 20.72 20.89
C ALA A 297 3.31 21.15 20.28
N VAL A 298 2.25 20.36 20.50
CA VAL A 298 0.89 20.66 20.02
C VAL A 298 0.36 21.94 20.67
N LEU A 299 0.54 22.10 21.98
CA LEU A 299 0.11 23.30 22.72
C LEU A 299 0.85 24.58 22.29
N LEU A 300 2.04 24.45 21.69
CA LEU A 300 2.81 25.58 21.17
C LEU A 300 2.34 26.05 19.77
N LEU A 301 1.52 25.28 19.06
CA LEU A 301 1.03 25.66 17.74
C LEU A 301 0.10 26.89 17.77
N PRO A 302 -0.90 27.00 18.66
CA PRO A 302 -1.67 28.24 18.82
C PRO A 302 -0.79 29.44 19.19
N VAL A 303 0.25 29.24 20.00
CA VAL A 303 1.24 30.30 20.34
C VAL A 303 2.01 30.73 19.09
N ALA A 304 2.50 29.79 18.30
CA ALA A 304 3.18 30.08 17.04
C ALA A 304 2.28 30.85 16.05
N LEU A 305 0.98 30.54 16.02
CA LEU A 305 -0.01 31.25 15.21
C LEU A 305 -0.21 32.68 15.74
N GLY A 306 -0.41 32.84 17.05
CA GLY A 306 -0.54 34.15 17.69
C GLY A 306 0.69 35.05 17.45
N LEU A 307 1.90 34.48 17.51
CA LEU A 307 3.14 35.18 17.16
C LEU A 307 3.19 35.60 15.69
N ALA A 308 2.71 34.76 14.77
CA ALA A 308 2.61 35.11 13.36
C ALA A 308 1.65 36.28 13.14
N LEU A 309 0.44 36.20 13.70
CA LEU A 309 -0.59 37.23 13.59
C LEU A 309 -0.14 38.56 14.23
N ALA A 310 0.49 38.51 15.41
CA ALA A 310 1.02 39.70 16.07
C ALA A 310 2.12 40.38 15.25
N ARG A 311 3.00 39.61 14.59
CA ARG A 311 4.04 40.15 13.69
C ARG A 311 3.46 40.78 12.42
N ILE A 312 2.33 40.26 11.92
CA ILE A 312 1.60 40.85 10.79
C ILE A 312 0.91 42.16 11.23
N ALA A 313 0.26 42.16 12.40
CA ALA A 313 -0.50 43.29 12.92
C ALA A 313 0.38 44.49 13.33
N ARG A 314 1.60 44.23 13.84
CA ARG A 314 2.57 45.27 14.23
C ARG A 314 3.25 45.98 13.06
N ARG A 315 2.82 45.77 11.81
CA ARG A 315 3.30 46.56 10.66
C ARG A 315 2.93 48.03 10.86
N PRO A 316 3.89 48.97 10.97
CA PRO A 316 3.56 50.38 10.94
C PRO A 316 2.91 50.68 9.59
N ARG A 317 1.72 51.29 9.59
CA ARG A 317 1.11 51.94 8.43
C ARG A 317 1.90 53.21 8.06
N ALA A 318 3.20 53.11 7.86
CA ALA A 318 4.05 54.21 7.40
C ALA A 318 4.06 54.24 5.87
N ALA A 319 2.91 54.51 5.26
CA ALA A 319 2.79 54.80 3.82
C ALA A 319 1.49 55.54 3.44
N ALA A 320 0.70 56.03 4.40
CA ALA A 320 -0.55 56.75 4.13
C ALA A 320 -0.57 58.21 4.64
N ALA A 321 0.53 58.71 5.22
CA ALA A 321 0.58 60.04 5.83
C ALA A 321 1.82 60.86 5.44
N HIS A 322 2.41 60.63 4.26
CA HIS A 322 3.41 61.54 3.67
C HIS A 322 2.98 62.04 2.28
N GLY A 323 1.69 61.96 1.96
CA GLY A 323 1.09 62.52 0.74
C GLY A 323 0.44 63.89 0.93
N ALA A 324 0.52 64.49 2.11
CA ALA A 324 -0.02 65.83 2.38
C ALA A 324 1.00 66.59 3.24
N HIS A 325 1.45 67.73 2.73
CA HIS A 325 2.50 68.62 3.25
C HIS A 325 3.95 68.25 2.93
N ALA A 326 4.36 68.59 1.70
CA ALA A 326 5.61 69.33 1.46
C ALA A 326 5.66 69.77 -0.02
N GLY A 327 4.94 70.86 -0.32
CA GLY A 327 5.37 71.78 -1.36
C GLY A 327 6.46 72.67 -0.77
N GLU A 328 7.50 72.92 -1.57
CA GLU A 328 8.47 74.02 -1.45
C GLU A 328 9.39 74.08 -0.21
N ALA A 329 10.66 73.69 -0.40
CA ALA A 329 11.82 74.59 -0.23
C ALA A 329 13.16 73.83 -0.34
N ALA A 330 13.96 74.27 -1.33
CA ALA A 330 15.42 74.38 -1.40
C ALA A 330 16.38 73.39 -0.69
N HIS A 331 17.22 72.77 -1.54
CA HIS A 331 18.69 72.74 -1.50
C HIS A 331 19.41 72.97 -0.14
N GLY A 332 20.16 71.95 0.31
CA GLY A 332 21.30 72.15 1.22
C GLY A 332 21.67 70.95 2.09
N ALA A 333 22.93 70.50 1.97
CA ALA A 333 23.67 69.66 2.92
C ALA A 333 23.26 68.17 3.10
N ARG A 334 23.78 67.34 2.19
CA ARG A 334 24.14 65.95 2.51
C ARG A 334 25.51 65.91 3.19
N ALA A 335 25.70 64.87 4.00
CA ALA A 335 26.94 64.38 4.64
C ALA A 335 27.23 64.90 6.06
N ALA A 336 26.63 64.25 7.08
CA ALA A 336 27.23 64.02 8.41
C ALA A 336 26.37 63.15 9.38
N ALA A 337 25.40 62.35 8.91
CA ALA A 337 24.52 61.57 9.82
C ALA A 337 24.30 60.10 9.40
N ALA A 338 25.20 59.51 8.61
CA ALA A 338 25.04 58.16 8.06
C ALA A 338 25.67 57.03 8.89
N GLU A 339 26.37 57.31 9.99
CA GLU A 339 27.07 56.25 10.76
C GLU A 339 26.39 55.83 12.07
N HIS A 340 25.34 56.51 12.53
CA HIS A 340 24.65 56.13 13.78
C HIS A 340 23.36 55.30 13.60
N ASP A 341 22.86 55.12 12.36
CA ASP A 341 21.59 54.41 12.09
C ASP A 341 21.76 53.00 11.47
N ALA A 342 22.99 52.61 11.12
CA ALA A 342 23.29 51.29 10.55
C ALA A 342 23.11 50.13 11.56
N GLY A 343 23.19 50.41 12.88
CA GLY A 343 23.00 49.41 13.94
C GLY A 343 21.55 49.06 14.26
N ARG A 344 20.60 49.98 14.01
CA ARG A 344 19.15 49.76 14.25
C ARG A 344 18.42 49.23 13.00
N ALA A 345 18.86 49.59 11.81
CA ALA A 345 18.28 49.12 10.54
C ALA A 345 18.45 47.59 10.32
N GLY A 346 19.56 46.99 10.78
CA GLY A 346 19.81 45.55 10.68
C GLY A 346 18.85 44.69 11.52
N GLY A 347 18.48 45.15 12.72
CA GLY A 347 17.52 44.46 13.60
C GLY A 347 16.07 44.55 13.08
N ALA A 348 15.68 45.69 12.53
CA ALA A 348 14.35 45.90 11.96
C ALA A 348 14.16 45.17 10.61
N SER A 349 15.21 45.01 9.80
CA SER A 349 15.18 44.20 8.57
C SER A 349 15.00 42.69 8.85
N GLY A 350 15.75 42.15 9.82
CA GLY A 350 15.65 40.73 10.21
C GLY A 350 14.31 40.36 10.86
N ALA A 351 13.76 41.23 11.70
CA ALA A 351 12.43 41.01 12.30
C ALA A 351 11.29 41.07 11.26
N ARG A 352 11.44 41.90 10.21
CA ARG A 352 10.48 42.02 9.10
C ARG A 352 10.46 40.80 8.19
N SER A 353 11.59 40.16 7.91
CA SER A 353 11.61 38.90 7.14
C SER A 353 10.97 37.75 7.94
N ALA A 354 11.35 37.59 9.22
CA ALA A 354 10.92 36.47 10.05
C ALA A 354 9.39 36.34 10.20
N GLY A 355 8.66 37.47 10.30
CA GLY A 355 7.20 37.45 10.39
C GLY A 355 6.52 36.86 9.15
N GLY A 356 7.01 37.18 7.96
CA GLY A 356 6.44 36.62 6.75
C GLY A 356 6.93 35.20 6.43
N ASP A 357 8.10 34.80 6.94
CA ASP A 357 8.61 33.42 6.77
C ASP A 357 7.72 32.47 7.58
N LEU A 358 7.32 32.92 8.77
CA LEU A 358 6.37 32.21 9.62
C LEU A 358 5.01 32.02 8.94
N VAL A 359 4.51 33.02 8.20
CA VAL A 359 3.28 32.89 7.40
C VAL A 359 3.44 31.86 6.29
N ALA A 360 4.57 31.86 5.57
CA ALA A 360 4.82 30.88 4.53
C ALA A 360 4.83 29.44 5.08
N VAL A 361 5.42 29.24 6.27
CA VAL A 361 5.40 27.93 6.95
C VAL A 361 3.98 27.53 7.39
N TRP A 362 3.18 28.46 7.90
CA TRP A 362 1.76 28.21 8.21
C TRP A 362 0.93 27.87 6.97
N LEU A 363 1.12 28.59 5.86
CA LEU A 363 0.45 28.29 4.60
C LEU A 363 0.83 26.90 4.08
N ALA A 364 2.10 26.52 4.17
CA ALA A 364 2.54 25.17 3.85
C ALA A 364 1.88 24.12 4.77
N LEU A 365 1.83 24.38 6.08
CA LEU A 365 1.20 23.46 7.05
C LEU A 365 -0.28 23.28 6.73
N LEU A 366 -1.01 24.37 6.50
CA LEU A 366 -2.44 24.33 6.18
C LEU A 366 -2.72 23.67 4.83
N ALA A 367 -1.84 23.86 3.84
CA ALA A 367 -1.97 23.21 2.54
C ALA A 367 -2.00 21.68 2.63
N PHE A 368 -1.28 21.09 3.61
CA PHE A 368 -1.32 19.65 3.86
C PHE A 368 -2.38 19.26 4.90
N ALA A 369 -2.46 19.99 6.02
CA ALA A 369 -3.29 19.61 7.16
C ALA A 369 -4.79 19.80 6.91
N LEU A 370 -5.21 20.84 6.16
CA LEU A 370 -6.63 21.14 5.96
C LEU A 370 -7.33 20.07 5.09
N PRO A 371 -6.81 19.67 3.92
CA PRO A 371 -7.42 18.57 3.16
C PRO A 371 -7.52 17.28 3.97
N MET A 372 -6.51 16.97 4.80
CA MET A 372 -6.51 15.78 5.65
C MET A 372 -7.52 15.84 6.79
N ALA A 373 -7.70 17.01 7.41
CA ALA A 373 -8.67 17.21 8.49
C ALA A 373 -10.12 17.15 7.97
N LEU A 374 -10.33 17.54 6.71
CA LEU A 374 -11.63 17.49 6.05
C LEU A 374 -11.93 16.13 5.40
N ALA A 375 -10.89 15.39 5.00
CA ALA A 375 -11.04 14.07 4.41
C ALA A 375 -11.48 13.03 5.45
N ARG A 376 -12.29 12.05 5.01
CA ARG A 376 -12.70 10.89 5.83
C ARG A 376 -11.65 9.77 5.80
N LEU A 377 -10.37 10.15 5.92
CA LEU A 377 -9.23 9.25 5.78
C LEU A 377 -8.36 9.28 7.04
N GLU A 378 -8.39 8.18 7.80
CA GLU A 378 -7.60 7.97 9.00
C GLU A 378 -6.38 7.09 8.69
N ALA A 379 -5.26 7.73 8.34
CA ALA A 379 -3.98 7.04 8.26
C ALA A 379 -2.86 7.97 8.74
N GLU A 380 -2.07 7.51 9.71
CA GLU A 380 -0.99 8.32 10.30
C GLU A 380 0.05 8.75 9.26
N ARG A 381 0.27 7.96 8.20
CA ARG A 381 1.23 8.30 7.14
C ARG A 381 0.93 9.63 6.44
N TYR A 382 -0.31 10.11 6.46
CA TYR A 382 -0.63 11.41 5.90
C TYR A 382 -0.02 12.58 6.71
N LEU A 383 0.37 12.36 7.97
CA LEU A 383 1.05 13.37 8.77
C LEU A 383 2.50 13.65 8.32
N VAL A 384 3.09 12.84 7.44
CA VAL A 384 4.49 12.98 6.99
C VAL A 384 4.89 14.41 6.60
N PRO A 385 4.17 15.16 5.74
CA PRO A 385 4.50 16.56 5.45
C PRO A 385 4.14 17.54 6.57
N VAL A 386 3.23 17.17 7.48
CA VAL A 386 2.74 18.04 8.57
C VAL A 386 3.71 18.05 9.75
N LEU A 387 4.27 16.88 10.13
CA LEU A 387 5.12 16.72 11.30
C LEU A 387 6.33 17.67 11.32
N PRO A 388 7.10 17.81 10.22
CA PRO A 388 8.23 18.73 10.22
C PRO A 388 7.81 20.20 10.33
N LEU A 389 6.70 20.58 9.69
CA LEU A 389 6.19 21.96 9.72
C LEU A 389 5.66 22.33 11.11
N ALA A 390 4.93 21.41 11.75
CA ALA A 390 4.49 21.58 13.13
C ALA A 390 5.68 21.61 14.12
N GLY A 391 6.65 20.72 13.95
CA GLY A 391 7.88 20.69 14.75
C GLY A 391 8.69 21.99 14.65
N LEU A 392 8.81 22.55 13.44
CA LEU A 392 9.41 23.87 13.19
C LEU A 392 8.72 24.99 13.96
N LEU A 393 7.38 25.05 13.88
CA LEU A 393 6.58 26.07 14.53
C LEU A 393 6.64 25.96 16.06
N ALA A 394 6.56 24.74 16.59
CA ALA A 394 6.68 24.47 18.02
C ALA A 394 8.07 24.84 18.56
N ALA A 395 9.15 24.44 17.87
CA ALA A 395 10.52 24.77 18.26
C ALA A 395 10.75 26.29 18.26
N ALA A 396 10.25 27.01 17.24
CA ALA A 396 10.34 28.46 17.18
C ALA A 396 9.55 29.12 18.33
N ALA A 397 8.32 28.68 18.59
CA ALA A 397 7.48 29.23 19.66
C ALA A 397 8.07 29.00 21.06
N ALA A 398 8.65 27.83 21.34
CA ALA A 398 9.32 27.56 22.61
C ALA A 398 10.46 28.55 22.90
N LEU A 399 11.30 28.83 21.90
CA LEU A 399 12.41 29.77 22.05
C LEU A 399 11.98 31.23 22.09
N GLU A 400 10.86 31.58 21.45
CA GLU A 400 10.23 32.90 21.56
C GLU A 400 9.63 33.12 22.96
N LEU A 401 8.89 32.16 23.50
CA LEU A 401 8.37 32.22 24.87
C LEU A 401 9.49 32.35 25.90
N ALA A 402 10.58 31.59 25.75
CA ALA A 402 11.74 31.71 26.62
C ALA A 402 12.43 33.08 26.52
N ALA A 403 12.29 33.79 25.39
CA ALA A 403 12.80 35.15 25.23
C ALA A 403 11.97 36.21 25.95
N LEU A 404 10.71 35.92 26.27
CA LEU A 404 9.82 36.79 27.07
C LEU A 404 10.18 36.79 28.56
N LEU A 405 10.97 35.82 29.02
CA LEU A 405 11.39 35.73 30.42
C LEU A 405 12.39 36.84 30.82
N PRO A 406 12.46 37.20 32.12
CA PRO A 406 13.50 38.09 32.65
C PRO A 406 14.91 37.59 32.32
N ALA A 407 15.87 38.48 32.10
CA ALA A 407 17.22 38.12 31.64
C ALA A 407 17.87 36.98 32.44
N ARG A 408 17.73 37.00 33.78
CA ARG A 408 18.20 35.96 34.71
C ARG A 408 17.63 34.56 34.47
N ALA A 409 16.44 34.46 33.87
CA ALA A 409 15.71 33.21 33.68
C ALA A 409 15.69 32.74 32.21
N ARG A 410 16.15 33.54 31.24
CA ARG A 410 16.08 33.22 29.81
C ARG A 410 16.83 31.93 29.45
N SER A 411 18.04 31.75 29.98
CA SER A 411 18.86 30.55 29.68
C SER A 411 18.20 29.29 30.24
N ALA A 412 17.75 29.33 31.51
CA ALA A 412 17.02 28.23 32.13
C ALA A 412 15.71 27.93 31.39
N GLY A 413 14.94 28.94 30.99
CA GLY A 413 13.71 28.77 30.22
C GLY A 413 13.94 28.16 28.83
N ARG A 414 15.03 28.53 28.14
CA ARG A 414 15.39 27.90 26.86
C ARG A 414 15.75 26.43 27.04
N ILE A 415 16.55 26.10 28.06
CA ILE A 415 16.92 24.72 28.37
C ILE A 415 15.67 23.91 28.73
N ALA A 416 14.83 24.41 29.63
CA ALA A 416 13.59 23.76 30.05
C ALA A 416 12.64 23.53 28.86
N GLY A 417 12.40 24.55 28.02
CA GLY A 417 11.57 24.43 26.83
C GLY A 417 12.13 23.45 25.79
N THR A 418 13.46 23.43 25.62
CA THR A 418 14.13 22.48 24.72
C THR A 418 13.98 21.05 25.25
N LEU A 419 14.24 20.81 26.54
CA LEU A 419 14.11 19.49 27.16
C LEU A 419 12.66 19.00 27.19
N ALA A 420 11.69 19.89 27.44
CA ALA A 420 10.27 19.57 27.42
C ALA A 420 9.77 19.08 26.05
N LEU A 421 10.42 19.50 24.97
CA LEU A 421 10.13 19.03 23.61
C LEU A 421 11.01 17.84 23.21
N ALA A 422 12.30 17.87 23.53
CA ALA A 422 13.28 16.87 23.11
C ALA A 422 13.12 15.53 23.84
N LEU A 423 12.91 15.52 25.16
CA LEU A 423 12.90 14.28 25.94
C LEU A 423 11.72 13.35 25.55
N PRO A 424 10.46 13.85 25.43
CA PRO A 424 9.37 12.99 24.98
C PRO A 424 9.60 12.47 23.56
N ALA A 425 10.07 13.34 22.65
CA ALA A 425 10.35 12.95 21.27
C ALA A 425 11.45 11.86 21.21
N LEU A 426 12.55 12.03 21.95
CA LEU A 426 13.62 11.03 22.06
C LEU A 426 13.11 9.70 22.60
N ALA A 427 12.30 9.72 23.67
CA ALA A 427 11.77 8.50 24.27
C ALA A 427 10.86 7.74 23.31
N VAL A 428 9.91 8.41 22.66
CA VAL A 428 8.99 7.75 21.72
C VAL A 428 9.70 7.36 20.43
N GLY A 429 10.64 8.18 19.94
CA GLY A 429 11.43 7.89 18.73
C GLY A 429 12.38 6.72 18.89
N THR A 430 13.05 6.60 20.05
CA THR A 430 13.89 5.43 20.35
C THR A 430 13.05 4.16 20.48
N ALA A 431 11.90 4.23 21.15
CA ALA A 431 10.95 3.11 21.21
C ALA A 431 10.47 2.69 19.81
N ALA A 432 10.15 3.66 18.94
CA ALA A 432 9.75 3.41 17.56
C ALA A 432 10.86 2.80 16.70
N GLY A 433 12.11 3.26 16.85
CA GLY A 433 13.27 2.71 16.16
C GLY A 433 13.58 1.27 16.58
N ALA A 434 13.48 0.99 17.88
CA ALA A 434 13.72 -0.33 18.48
C ALA A 434 12.56 -1.33 18.25
N ALA A 435 11.38 -0.85 17.86
CA ALA A 435 10.24 -1.70 17.55
C ALA A 435 10.45 -2.50 16.25
N GLY A 436 9.77 -3.65 16.16
CA GLY A 436 9.70 -4.41 14.93
C GLY A 436 10.93 -5.27 14.61
N ARG A 437 11.56 -5.88 15.62
CA ARG A 437 12.60 -6.91 15.39
C ARG A 437 12.05 -8.12 14.65
N ASP A 438 10.83 -8.53 15.01
CA ASP A 438 10.13 -9.66 14.43
C ASP A 438 8.64 -9.34 14.26
N SER A 439 7.90 -10.22 13.60
CA SER A 439 6.45 -10.13 13.52
C SER A 439 5.76 -11.43 13.93
N THR A 440 4.53 -11.31 14.42
CA THR A 440 3.71 -12.49 14.72
C THR A 440 3.48 -13.32 13.45
N GLN A 441 3.33 -12.68 12.29
CA GLN A 441 3.22 -13.35 10.99
C GLN A 441 4.47 -14.17 10.64
N LEU A 442 5.66 -13.61 10.84
CA LEU A 442 6.91 -14.30 10.55
C LEU A 442 7.16 -15.45 11.53
N ALA A 443 6.81 -15.25 12.81
CA ALA A 443 6.82 -16.32 13.82
C ALA A 443 5.86 -17.46 13.44
N ALA A 444 4.64 -17.13 13.00
CA ALA A 444 3.67 -18.11 12.53
C ALA A 444 4.16 -18.85 11.28
N ARG A 445 4.76 -18.14 10.31
CA ARG A 445 5.38 -18.77 9.13
C ARG A 445 6.46 -19.78 9.52
N ARG A 446 7.39 -19.40 10.41
CA ARG A 446 8.46 -20.30 10.88
C ARG A 446 7.89 -21.54 11.57
N TRP A 447 6.83 -21.36 12.36
CA TRP A 447 6.13 -22.49 12.97
C TRP A 447 5.51 -23.39 11.90
N CYS A 448 4.83 -22.84 10.90
CA CYS A 448 4.25 -23.62 9.80
C CYS A 448 5.32 -24.41 9.04
N GLU A 449 6.46 -23.79 8.71
CA GLU A 449 7.58 -24.43 8.02
C GLU A 449 8.23 -25.54 8.85
N ALA A 450 8.21 -25.44 10.18
CA ALA A 450 8.77 -26.43 11.09
C ALA A 450 7.80 -27.58 11.44
N GLN A 451 6.50 -27.29 11.57
CA GLN A 451 5.53 -28.21 12.19
C GLN A 451 4.55 -28.84 11.20
N LEU A 452 4.16 -28.14 10.12
CA LEU A 452 3.22 -28.73 9.16
C LEU A 452 3.94 -29.83 8.39
N GLY A 453 3.34 -31.02 8.31
CA GLY A 453 3.79 -32.12 7.46
C GLY A 453 3.44 -31.89 5.98
N PRO A 454 3.96 -32.72 5.05
CA PRO A 454 3.54 -32.65 3.65
C PRO A 454 2.04 -32.87 3.51
N ASP A 455 1.43 -33.74 4.33
CA ASP A 455 0.01 -34.12 4.18
C ASP A 455 -0.98 -33.18 4.87
N ALA A 456 -0.49 -32.09 5.47
CA ALA A 456 -1.31 -31.14 6.22
C ALA A 456 -1.83 -30.01 5.33
N LEU A 457 -3.15 -29.88 5.23
CA LEU A 457 -3.83 -28.74 4.60
C LEU A 457 -4.24 -27.71 5.66
N MET A 458 -3.77 -26.48 5.50
CA MET A 458 -4.16 -25.35 6.35
C MET A 458 -4.99 -24.35 5.56
N VAL A 459 -6.04 -23.81 6.19
CA VAL A 459 -6.73 -22.61 5.74
C VAL A 459 -6.35 -21.45 6.65
N GLU A 460 -6.09 -20.26 6.10
CA GLU A 460 -5.71 -19.10 6.89
C GLU A 460 -6.48 -17.83 6.54
N GLU A 461 -6.69 -16.98 7.54
CA GLU A 461 -7.21 -15.63 7.35
C GLU A 461 -6.14 -14.67 6.77
N ALA A 462 -6.61 -13.53 6.24
CA ALA A 462 -5.71 -12.42 5.92
C ALA A 462 -4.92 -11.97 7.16
N TYR A 463 -3.74 -11.37 6.93
CA TYR A 463 -2.79 -11.01 7.99
C TYR A 463 -2.28 -12.24 8.79
N GLY A 464 -2.28 -13.42 8.16
CA GLY A 464 -1.79 -14.69 8.71
C GLY A 464 -0.31 -14.96 8.44
N ALA A 465 0.06 -16.23 8.32
CA ALA A 465 1.41 -16.62 7.92
C ALA A 465 1.62 -16.25 6.44
N GLN A 466 2.87 -16.05 5.99
CA GLN A 466 3.16 -15.79 4.57
C GLN A 466 4.09 -16.86 3.98
N PRO A 467 3.76 -18.17 4.07
CA PRO A 467 4.61 -19.22 3.56
C PRO A 467 4.61 -19.25 2.03
N LEU A 468 5.63 -19.88 1.43
CA LEU A 468 5.56 -20.28 0.03
C LEU A 468 4.48 -21.36 -0.11
N THR A 469 3.35 -21.04 -0.74
CA THR A 469 2.26 -22.01 -0.93
C THR A 469 2.51 -22.89 -2.16
N ARG A 470 1.88 -24.07 -2.20
CA ARG A 470 1.92 -24.97 -3.36
C ARG A 470 1.46 -24.29 -4.66
N VAL A 471 0.33 -23.59 -4.60
CA VAL A 471 -0.22 -22.83 -5.73
C VAL A 471 0.79 -21.77 -6.19
N ARG A 472 1.35 -21.00 -5.26
CA ARG A 472 2.33 -19.97 -5.59
C ARG A 472 3.61 -20.54 -6.19
N ALA A 473 4.08 -21.69 -5.70
CA ALA A 473 5.24 -22.37 -6.26
C ALA A 473 5.00 -22.79 -7.72
N LEU A 474 3.81 -23.31 -8.04
CA LEU A 474 3.43 -23.66 -9.42
C LEU A 474 3.34 -22.43 -10.31
N GLU A 475 2.71 -21.35 -9.86
CA GLU A 475 2.66 -20.07 -10.60
C GLU A 475 4.06 -19.54 -10.93
N VAL A 476 4.99 -19.63 -9.97
CA VAL A 476 6.36 -19.17 -10.19
C VAL A 476 7.05 -20.08 -11.21
N MET A 477 6.92 -21.40 -11.06
CA MET A 477 7.55 -22.37 -11.96
C MET A 477 7.00 -22.32 -13.40
N SER A 478 5.71 -21.97 -13.55
CA SER A 478 5.06 -21.83 -14.85
C SER A 478 5.29 -20.46 -15.51
N ALA A 479 5.91 -19.51 -14.81
CA ALA A 479 6.24 -18.21 -15.38
C ALA A 479 7.39 -18.30 -16.40
N ALA A 480 7.26 -17.57 -17.52
CA ALA A 480 8.33 -17.41 -18.51
C ALA A 480 9.69 -16.98 -17.91
N PRO A 481 9.77 -15.98 -17.00
CA PRO A 481 11.03 -15.60 -16.35
C PRO A 481 11.65 -16.72 -15.52
N PHE A 482 10.89 -17.65 -14.96
CA PHE A 482 11.48 -18.78 -14.26
C PHE A 482 12.18 -19.73 -15.22
N ARG A 483 11.55 -20.05 -16.35
CA ARG A 483 12.12 -20.96 -17.36
C ARG A 483 13.40 -20.41 -18.00
N SER A 484 13.47 -19.09 -18.20
CA SER A 484 14.64 -18.41 -18.77
C SER A 484 15.75 -18.09 -17.75
N ALA A 485 15.51 -18.29 -16.46
CA ALA A 485 16.51 -18.07 -15.42
C ALA A 485 17.63 -19.13 -15.45
N SER A 486 18.79 -18.73 -14.93
CA SER A 486 19.96 -19.60 -14.83
C SER A 486 19.67 -20.85 -14.00
N PRO A 487 20.35 -21.98 -14.26
CA PRO A 487 20.19 -23.20 -13.46
C PRO A 487 20.43 -22.95 -11.96
N GLY A 488 21.38 -22.08 -11.61
CA GLY A 488 21.66 -21.73 -10.23
C GLY A 488 20.50 -21.01 -9.54
N ALA A 489 19.89 -20.02 -10.21
CA ALA A 489 18.73 -19.31 -9.69
C ALA A 489 17.52 -20.24 -9.51
N ARG A 490 17.22 -21.07 -10.51
CA ARG A 490 16.14 -22.07 -10.44
C ARG A 490 16.36 -23.06 -9.29
N ARG A 491 17.57 -23.60 -9.13
CA ARG A 491 17.89 -24.53 -8.03
C ARG A 491 17.64 -23.91 -6.65
N ARG A 492 18.01 -22.64 -6.44
CA ARG A 492 17.76 -21.95 -5.16
C ARG A 492 16.28 -21.84 -4.83
N PHE A 493 15.44 -21.52 -5.82
CA PHE A 493 13.99 -21.48 -5.62
C PHE A 493 13.42 -22.88 -5.36
N LEU A 494 13.81 -23.88 -6.15
CA LEU A 494 13.32 -25.26 -6.02
C LEU A 494 13.75 -25.94 -4.71
N ALA A 495 14.84 -25.49 -4.09
CA ALA A 495 15.27 -25.96 -2.77
C ALA A 495 14.34 -25.48 -1.63
N ARG A 496 13.47 -24.49 -1.89
CA ARG A 496 12.52 -24.02 -0.88
C ARG A 496 11.40 -25.04 -0.70
N ARG A 497 11.07 -25.28 0.57
CA ARG A 497 9.86 -26.02 0.93
C ARG A 497 8.64 -25.13 0.68
N TRP A 498 7.66 -25.69 -0.02
CA TRP A 498 6.32 -25.11 -0.10
C TRP A 498 5.35 -25.86 0.83
N LEU A 499 4.28 -25.18 1.24
CA LEU A 499 3.26 -25.70 2.14
C LEU A 499 1.88 -25.69 1.49
N ARG A 500 0.98 -26.56 1.93
CA ARG A 500 -0.42 -26.60 1.49
C ARG A 500 -1.25 -25.67 2.36
N VAL A 501 -1.10 -24.37 2.10
CA VAL A 501 -1.83 -23.30 2.79
C VAL A 501 -2.71 -22.58 1.79
N VAL A 502 -3.99 -22.41 2.15
CA VAL A 502 -4.99 -21.74 1.34
C VAL A 502 -5.52 -20.53 2.11
N GLN A 503 -5.41 -19.34 1.51
CA GLN A 503 -5.88 -18.11 2.12
C GLN A 503 -7.39 -17.94 1.88
N LEU A 504 -8.13 -17.59 2.93
CA LEU A 504 -9.53 -17.17 2.82
C LEU A 504 -9.59 -15.83 2.03
N PRO A 505 -10.45 -15.73 1.01
CA PRO A 505 -10.54 -14.55 0.14
C PRO A 505 -11.32 -13.41 0.81
N LEU A 506 -10.74 -12.86 1.88
CA LEU A 506 -11.39 -11.84 2.68
C LEU A 506 -11.39 -10.48 1.97
N SER A 507 -12.57 -9.90 1.82
CA SER A 507 -12.78 -8.55 1.31
C SER A 507 -12.75 -7.55 2.46
N VAL A 508 -11.85 -6.58 2.34
CA VAL A 508 -11.75 -5.44 3.27
C VAL A 508 -12.33 -4.16 2.69
N ALA A 509 -12.34 -4.01 1.36
CA ALA A 509 -12.86 -2.84 0.65
C ALA A 509 -13.34 -3.22 -0.75
N GLY A 510 -14.11 -2.32 -1.39
CA GLY A 510 -14.60 -2.50 -2.76
C GLY A 510 -16.10 -2.24 -2.88
N ARG A 511 -16.60 -2.31 -4.12
CA ARG A 511 -18.03 -2.36 -4.39
C ARG A 511 -18.54 -3.78 -4.23
N SER A 512 -19.79 -3.88 -3.81
CA SER A 512 -20.49 -5.16 -3.72
C SER A 512 -21.71 -5.11 -4.63
N SER A 513 -21.48 -5.04 -5.94
CA SER A 513 -22.52 -5.02 -6.97
C SER A 513 -22.24 -6.07 -8.04
N SER A 514 -23.31 -6.52 -8.70
CA SER A 514 -23.25 -7.35 -9.89
C SER A 514 -23.97 -6.63 -11.03
N ARG A 515 -23.41 -6.75 -12.24
CA ARG A 515 -23.99 -6.21 -13.47
C ARG A 515 -24.89 -7.28 -14.10
N VAL A 516 -26.18 -7.01 -14.14
CA VAL A 516 -27.19 -7.92 -14.70
C VAL A 516 -27.64 -7.39 -16.06
N GLN A 517 -27.61 -8.26 -17.07
CA GLN A 517 -28.01 -7.92 -18.42
C GLN A 517 -29.35 -8.60 -18.75
N PRO A 518 -30.49 -7.89 -18.64
CA PRO A 518 -31.78 -8.45 -19.01
C PRO A 518 -31.89 -8.64 -20.54
N PRO A 519 -32.67 -9.64 -21.02
CA PRO A 519 -32.91 -9.83 -22.45
C PRO A 519 -33.55 -8.57 -23.08
N GLY A 520 -32.89 -7.98 -24.08
CA GLY A 520 -33.41 -6.83 -24.83
C GLY A 520 -33.40 -5.47 -24.10
N GLY A 521 -32.83 -5.39 -22.89
CA GLY A 521 -32.72 -4.14 -22.11
C GLY A 521 -31.28 -3.67 -21.89
N PRO A 522 -31.04 -2.50 -21.29
CA PRO A 522 -29.70 -2.08 -20.86
C PRO A 522 -29.24 -2.86 -19.63
N ALA A 523 -27.92 -2.98 -19.44
CA ALA A 523 -27.36 -3.57 -18.22
C ALA A 523 -27.76 -2.76 -16.98
N VAL A 524 -28.11 -3.46 -15.90
CA VAL A 524 -28.47 -2.87 -14.61
C VAL A 524 -27.45 -3.31 -13.56
N GLU A 525 -26.88 -2.35 -12.84
CA GLU A 525 -26.01 -2.63 -11.69
C GLU A 525 -26.87 -2.82 -10.44
N ILE A 526 -26.75 -3.98 -9.80
CA ILE A 526 -27.53 -4.37 -8.62
C ILE A 526 -26.59 -4.63 -7.46
N GLU A 527 -26.77 -3.89 -6.37
CA GLU A 527 -26.04 -4.10 -5.11
C GLU A 527 -26.38 -5.46 -4.49
N ILE A 528 -25.34 -6.25 -4.20
CA ILE A 528 -25.41 -7.56 -3.54
C ILE A 528 -25.42 -7.39 -2.02
N PHE A 529 -24.49 -6.60 -1.48
CA PHE A 529 -24.35 -6.29 -0.06
C PHE A 529 -24.11 -4.79 0.14
N PRO A 530 -24.59 -4.21 1.26
CA PRO A 530 -24.32 -2.81 1.57
C PRO A 530 -22.85 -2.51 1.85
N HIS A 531 -22.07 -3.49 2.33
CA HIS A 531 -20.62 -3.31 2.46
C HIS A 531 -19.83 -4.54 2.00
N ALA A 532 -18.63 -4.30 1.45
CA ALA A 532 -17.75 -5.35 0.93
C ALA A 532 -17.37 -6.43 1.97
N ALA A 533 -17.25 -6.07 3.25
CA ALA A 533 -16.92 -7.02 4.31
C ALA A 533 -18.00 -8.11 4.50
N ASP A 534 -19.24 -7.87 4.04
CA ASP A 534 -20.30 -8.87 4.10
C ASP A 534 -20.06 -10.05 3.16
N PHE A 535 -19.21 -9.89 2.13
CA PHE A 535 -18.79 -11.03 1.32
C PHE A 535 -18.00 -12.07 2.12
N ASN A 536 -17.42 -11.69 3.25
CA ASN A 536 -16.59 -12.62 4.02
C ASN A 536 -17.41 -13.80 4.52
N ARG A 537 -18.68 -13.60 4.89
CA ARG A 537 -19.60 -14.67 5.31
C ARG A 537 -19.68 -15.83 4.31
N LEU A 538 -19.41 -15.58 3.02
CA LEU A 538 -19.41 -16.61 1.99
C LEU A 538 -18.34 -17.67 2.23
N VAL A 539 -17.29 -17.45 3.03
CA VAL A 539 -16.21 -18.42 3.25
C VAL A 539 -16.06 -18.92 4.69
N TYR A 540 -16.95 -18.49 5.58
CA TYR A 540 -17.03 -18.97 6.98
C TYR A 540 -18.08 -20.07 7.18
N ASP A 541 -18.52 -20.72 6.10
CA ASP A 541 -19.35 -21.92 6.21
C ASP A 541 -18.52 -23.09 6.79
N PRO A 542 -18.91 -23.70 7.93
CA PRO A 542 -18.15 -24.78 8.55
C PRO A 542 -17.82 -25.96 7.62
N ARG A 543 -18.65 -26.21 6.61
CA ARG A 543 -18.45 -27.30 5.64
C ARG A 543 -17.18 -27.13 4.81
N VAL A 544 -16.69 -25.90 4.67
CA VAL A 544 -15.40 -25.60 4.04
C VAL A 544 -14.25 -26.30 4.79
N LEU A 545 -14.42 -26.56 6.09
CA LEU A 545 -13.41 -27.19 6.94
C LEU A 545 -13.43 -28.73 6.90
N ASN A 546 -14.40 -29.36 6.22
CA ASN A 546 -14.60 -30.82 6.24
C ASN A 546 -13.35 -31.63 5.90
N ALA A 547 -12.47 -31.08 5.06
CA ALA A 547 -11.24 -31.72 4.61
C ALA A 547 -9.99 -30.88 4.91
N VAL A 548 -10.05 -30.02 5.93
CA VAL A 548 -8.94 -29.16 6.38
C VAL A 548 -8.35 -29.73 7.68
N ASP A 549 -7.04 -29.60 7.86
CA ASP A 549 -6.33 -30.09 9.06
C ASP A 549 -6.03 -28.98 10.05
N TYR A 550 -5.75 -27.77 9.55
CA TYR A 550 -5.41 -26.61 10.38
C TYR A 550 -6.16 -25.36 9.95
N VAL A 551 -6.48 -24.50 10.92
CA VAL A 551 -7.04 -23.17 10.67
C VAL A 551 -6.19 -22.12 11.39
N LEU A 552 -5.70 -21.13 10.65
CA LEU A 552 -5.00 -19.98 11.21
C LEU A 552 -5.92 -18.78 11.23
N THR A 553 -6.12 -18.20 12.42
CA THR A 553 -6.91 -16.98 12.62
C THR A 553 -6.01 -15.81 13.03
N SER A 554 -6.41 -14.60 12.67
CA SER A 554 -5.70 -13.36 12.95
C SER A 554 -6.61 -12.40 13.69
N SER A 555 -6.12 -11.79 14.78
CA SER A 555 -6.90 -10.83 15.55
C SER A 555 -7.23 -9.57 14.75
N ALA A 556 -6.43 -9.22 13.73
CA ALA A 556 -6.74 -8.16 12.78
C ALA A 556 -8.06 -8.38 12.00
N VAL A 557 -8.49 -9.63 11.87
CA VAL A 557 -9.76 -10.04 11.24
C VAL A 557 -10.79 -10.31 12.33
N ARG A 558 -10.47 -11.23 13.24
CA ARG A 558 -11.40 -11.73 14.28
C ARG A 558 -11.97 -10.63 15.17
N GLU A 559 -11.16 -9.65 15.57
CA GLU A 559 -11.64 -8.54 16.42
C GLU A 559 -12.65 -7.63 15.70
N ARG A 560 -12.53 -7.49 14.36
CA ARG A 560 -13.48 -6.70 13.57
C ARG A 560 -14.85 -7.35 13.53
N PHE A 561 -14.90 -8.67 13.41
CA PHE A 561 -16.16 -9.41 13.46
C PHE A 561 -16.73 -9.49 14.89
N ALA A 562 -15.86 -9.49 15.90
CA ALA A 562 -16.30 -9.43 17.30
C ALA A 562 -16.94 -8.08 17.68
N ALA A 563 -16.59 -6.98 16.99
CA ALA A 563 -17.13 -5.65 17.27
C ALA A 563 -18.62 -5.48 16.91
N ASP A 564 -19.12 -6.22 15.92
CA ASP A 564 -20.54 -6.20 15.50
C ASP A 564 -21.12 -7.62 15.46
N THR A 565 -21.57 -8.07 16.62
CA THR A 565 -22.00 -9.46 16.82
C THR A 565 -23.33 -9.82 16.16
N VAL A 566 -24.15 -8.83 15.75
CA VAL A 566 -25.43 -9.06 15.07
C VAL A 566 -25.17 -9.27 13.57
N ARG A 567 -24.29 -8.46 12.99
CA ARG A 567 -23.99 -8.52 11.56
C ARG A 567 -23.15 -9.73 11.16
N PHE A 568 -22.15 -10.10 11.96
CA PHE A 568 -21.15 -11.14 11.64
C PHE A 568 -21.43 -12.49 12.33
N GLY A 569 -22.69 -12.93 12.30
CA GLY A 569 -23.13 -14.15 12.98
C GLY A 569 -22.53 -15.45 12.42
N ALA A 570 -22.25 -15.50 11.12
CA ALA A 570 -21.65 -16.68 10.47
C ALA A 570 -20.18 -16.84 10.89
N GLU A 571 -19.42 -15.75 10.82
CA GLU A 571 -18.02 -15.66 11.23
C GLU A 571 -17.87 -16.01 12.72
N ARG A 572 -18.76 -15.49 13.57
CA ARG A 572 -18.77 -15.83 15.00
C ARG A 572 -19.06 -17.31 15.26
N SER A 573 -19.99 -17.90 14.50
CA SER A 573 -20.31 -19.32 14.63
C SER A 573 -19.13 -20.20 14.23
N PHE A 574 -18.39 -19.81 13.19
CA PHE A 574 -17.15 -20.44 12.79
C PHE A 574 -16.07 -20.37 13.89
N TYR A 575 -15.84 -19.19 14.49
CA TYR A 575 -14.87 -19.07 15.59
C TYR A 575 -15.26 -19.90 16.81
N ARG A 576 -16.54 -19.94 17.16
CA ARG A 576 -17.04 -20.77 18.25
C ARG A 576 -16.77 -22.25 18.00
N LEU A 577 -16.98 -22.73 16.77
CA LEU A 577 -16.65 -24.11 16.40
C LEU A 577 -15.15 -24.41 16.62
N LEU A 578 -14.27 -23.48 16.24
CA LEU A 578 -12.83 -23.65 16.49
C LEU A 578 -12.49 -23.66 17.98
N ASP A 579 -13.02 -22.71 18.74
CA ASP A 579 -12.72 -22.60 20.16
C ASP A 579 -13.29 -23.78 20.98
N GLU A 580 -14.44 -24.34 20.58
CA GLU A 580 -15.10 -25.46 21.29
C GLU A 580 -14.63 -26.84 20.84
N HIS A 581 -14.24 -27.01 19.57
CA HIS A 581 -14.02 -28.33 18.97
C HIS A 581 -12.64 -28.53 18.32
N ALA A 582 -11.81 -27.50 18.20
CA ALA A 582 -10.45 -27.62 17.69
C ALA A 582 -9.39 -27.49 18.80
N GLU A 583 -8.24 -28.12 18.60
CA GLU A 583 -7.10 -28.00 19.51
C GLU A 583 -6.30 -26.75 19.14
N GLN A 584 -6.06 -25.83 20.08
CA GLN A 584 -5.21 -24.68 19.83
C GLN A 584 -3.73 -25.07 19.88
N ALA A 585 -3.14 -25.32 18.71
CA ALA A 585 -1.76 -25.80 18.58
C ALA A 585 -0.71 -24.76 19.00
N VAL A 586 -0.90 -23.48 18.64
CA VAL A 586 -0.01 -22.39 19.05
C VAL A 586 -0.72 -21.03 18.99
N ARG A 587 -0.23 -20.06 19.77
CA ARG A 587 -0.68 -18.67 19.75
C ARG A 587 0.50 -17.70 19.86
N PHE A 588 0.59 -16.74 18.94
CA PHE A 588 1.60 -15.70 18.89
C PHE A 588 0.99 -14.35 19.24
N ARG A 589 1.59 -13.63 20.18
CA ARG A 589 1.15 -12.30 20.63
C ARG A 589 2.21 -11.25 20.35
N SER A 590 1.77 -10.02 20.14
CA SER A 590 2.67 -8.86 20.12
C SER A 590 3.28 -8.63 21.50
N GLY A 591 4.48 -8.08 21.54
CA GLY A 591 5.25 -7.88 22.75
C GLY A 591 6.52 -7.08 22.51
N ALA A 592 7.46 -7.11 23.45
CA ALA A 592 8.70 -6.36 23.36
C ALA A 592 9.58 -6.85 22.19
N GLY A 593 9.47 -6.19 21.04
CA GLY A 593 10.24 -6.49 19.82
C GLY A 593 9.49 -7.32 18.77
N VAL A 594 8.31 -7.87 19.08
CA VAL A 594 7.46 -8.61 18.13
C VAL A 594 6.19 -7.80 17.89
N MET A 595 5.92 -7.45 16.63
CA MET A 595 4.78 -6.62 16.24
C MET A 595 3.80 -7.41 15.35
N GLY A 596 2.55 -6.98 15.29
CA GLY A 596 1.52 -7.61 14.44
C GLY A 596 0.29 -8.05 15.24
N PRO A 597 -0.73 -8.57 14.55
CA PRO A 597 -1.93 -9.09 15.20
C PRO A 597 -1.62 -10.34 16.03
N GLU A 598 -2.48 -10.67 17.00
CA GLU A 598 -2.42 -11.99 17.61
C GLU A 598 -2.76 -13.03 16.53
N ILE A 599 -1.95 -14.09 16.43
CA ILE A 599 -2.17 -15.20 15.49
C ILE A 599 -2.38 -16.48 16.30
N ALA A 600 -3.47 -17.17 16.05
CA ALA A 600 -3.76 -18.47 16.66
C ALA A 600 -3.92 -19.53 15.57
N ILE A 601 -3.23 -20.66 15.73
CA ILE A 601 -3.31 -21.80 14.83
C ILE A 601 -4.03 -22.94 15.57
N TYR A 602 -5.10 -23.40 14.96
CA TYR A 602 -5.96 -24.48 15.46
C TYR A 602 -5.73 -25.72 14.62
N ARG A 603 -5.66 -26.88 15.28
CA ARG A 603 -5.65 -28.20 14.66
C ARG A 603 -7.05 -28.80 14.75
N LEU A 604 -7.61 -29.18 13.61
CA LEU A 604 -8.87 -29.88 13.53
C LEU A 604 -8.64 -31.35 13.88
N GLY A 605 -8.88 -31.69 15.16
CA GLY A 605 -8.87 -33.06 15.65
C GLY A 605 -10.10 -33.85 15.18
N ALA A 606 -10.31 -35.05 15.74
CA ALA A 606 -11.50 -35.85 15.43
C ALA A 606 -12.80 -35.13 15.78
N ALA A 607 -12.84 -34.43 16.92
CA ALA A 607 -14.00 -33.63 17.34
C ALA A 607 -14.31 -32.48 16.38
N GLY A 608 -13.31 -31.68 16.01
CA GLY A 608 -13.48 -30.57 15.06
C GLY A 608 -13.93 -31.04 13.67
N ARG A 609 -13.38 -32.15 13.18
CA ARG A 609 -13.84 -32.75 11.91
C ARG A 609 -15.26 -33.29 12.01
N ALA A 610 -15.63 -33.93 13.11
CA ALA A 610 -17.00 -34.39 13.33
C ALA A 610 -18.00 -33.22 13.40
N ALA A 611 -17.62 -32.12 14.06
CA ALA A 611 -18.42 -30.91 14.13
C ALA A 611 -18.61 -30.24 12.76
N ALA A 612 -17.55 -30.17 11.94
CA ALA A 612 -17.66 -29.70 10.56
C ALA A 612 -18.54 -30.63 9.71
N ALA A 613 -18.33 -31.95 9.80
CA ALA A 613 -19.09 -32.94 9.04
C ALA A 613 -20.58 -32.98 9.43
N ALA A 614 -20.93 -32.63 10.67
CA ALA A 614 -22.32 -32.52 11.12
C ALA A 614 -23.11 -31.44 10.34
N ALA A 615 -22.43 -30.46 9.73
CA ALA A 615 -23.06 -29.47 8.85
C ALA A 615 -23.38 -30.04 7.44
N GLY A 616 -22.98 -31.29 7.16
CA GLY A 616 -23.22 -32.01 5.91
C GLY A 616 -22.12 -31.81 4.86
N ARG A 617 -22.42 -32.28 3.63
CA ARG A 617 -21.53 -32.11 2.47
C ARG A 617 -21.54 -30.67 1.94
N LEU A 618 -20.45 -30.27 1.30
CA LEU A 618 -20.38 -28.96 0.66
C LEU A 618 -21.12 -29.02 -0.68
N ASP A 619 -22.28 -28.39 -0.74
CA ASP A 619 -23.01 -28.19 -2.00
C ASP A 619 -22.18 -27.30 -2.95
N PRO A 620 -22.05 -27.60 -4.25
CA PRO A 620 -21.29 -26.75 -5.19
C PRO A 620 -21.73 -25.27 -5.23
N LEU A 621 -22.99 -24.97 -4.91
CA LEU A 621 -23.54 -23.62 -4.80
C LEU A 621 -23.67 -23.15 -3.34
N TRP A 622 -22.93 -23.73 -2.40
CA TRP A 622 -22.96 -23.39 -0.97
C TRP A 622 -22.87 -21.88 -0.69
N TRP A 623 -22.04 -21.17 -1.44
CA TRP A 623 -21.79 -19.74 -1.34
C TRP A 623 -23.03 -18.89 -1.65
N THR A 624 -23.99 -19.44 -2.41
CA THR A 624 -25.25 -18.75 -2.75
C THR A 624 -26.17 -18.59 -1.55
N ARG A 625 -26.03 -19.42 -0.51
CA ARG A 625 -26.82 -19.34 0.74
C ARG A 625 -26.63 -18.02 1.47
N ALA A 626 -25.43 -17.47 1.38
CA ALA A 626 -25.04 -16.21 2.00
C ALA A 626 -25.53 -14.96 1.23
N ILE A 627 -25.98 -15.11 -0.02
CA ILE A 627 -26.44 -14.00 -0.85
C ILE A 627 -27.81 -13.52 -0.36
N PRO A 628 -28.03 -12.21 -0.11
CA PRO A 628 -29.27 -11.72 0.48
C PRO A 628 -30.49 -11.90 -0.42
N ASP A 629 -31.65 -12.21 0.17
CA ASP A 629 -32.91 -12.34 -0.58
C ASP A 629 -33.30 -11.04 -1.29
N ALA A 630 -32.89 -9.88 -0.75
CA ALA A 630 -33.10 -8.59 -1.39
C ALA A 630 -32.41 -8.50 -2.76
N TYR A 631 -31.19 -9.01 -2.87
CA TYR A 631 -30.49 -9.12 -4.16
C TYR A 631 -31.25 -10.08 -5.09
N ARG A 632 -31.58 -11.28 -4.61
CA ARG A 632 -32.29 -12.31 -5.41
C ARG A 632 -33.58 -11.76 -6.02
N ARG A 633 -34.41 -11.09 -5.21
CA ARG A 633 -35.66 -10.46 -5.66
C ARG A 633 -35.42 -9.36 -6.70
N ARG A 634 -34.40 -8.51 -6.52
CA ARG A 634 -34.07 -7.44 -7.47
C ARG A 634 -33.61 -7.99 -8.81
N VAL A 635 -32.83 -9.06 -8.82
CA VAL A 635 -32.43 -9.74 -10.07
C VAL A 635 -33.64 -10.39 -10.74
N GLU A 636 -34.45 -11.16 -10.00
CA GLU A 636 -35.63 -11.80 -10.58
C GLU A 636 -36.65 -10.80 -11.13
N ALA A 637 -36.80 -9.62 -10.52
CA ALA A 637 -37.68 -8.55 -11.00
C ALA A 637 -37.29 -7.99 -12.38
N VAL A 638 -36.01 -8.04 -12.75
CA VAL A 638 -35.53 -7.58 -14.07
C VAL A 638 -35.42 -8.71 -15.10
N LEU A 639 -35.63 -9.96 -14.69
CA LEU A 639 -35.62 -11.13 -15.56
C LEU A 639 -37.04 -11.52 -16.02
N PRO A 640 -37.18 -12.19 -17.17
CA PRO A 640 -38.46 -12.74 -17.62
C PRO A 640 -39.08 -13.70 -16.60
N ASP A 641 -40.41 -13.71 -16.47
CA ASP A 641 -41.13 -14.55 -15.52
C ASP A 641 -40.76 -16.04 -15.63
N ALA A 642 -40.59 -16.53 -16.88
CA ALA A 642 -40.22 -17.92 -17.17
C ALA A 642 -38.84 -18.34 -16.62
N TRP A 643 -37.99 -17.37 -16.25
CA TRP A 643 -36.64 -17.57 -15.76
C TRP A 643 -36.53 -17.44 -14.25
N ARG A 644 -37.63 -17.09 -13.57
CA ARG A 644 -37.67 -16.92 -12.11
C ARG A 644 -37.70 -18.27 -11.41
N THR A 645 -37.03 -18.33 -10.28
CA THR A 645 -36.86 -19.53 -9.46
C THR A 645 -37.41 -19.37 -8.05
N GLY A 646 -38.02 -18.21 -7.74
CA GLY A 646 -38.48 -17.90 -6.39
C GLY A 646 -37.32 -17.84 -5.38
N GLY A 647 -36.12 -17.47 -5.85
CA GLY A 647 -34.91 -17.45 -5.04
C GLY A 647 -34.22 -18.80 -4.82
N ALA A 648 -34.70 -19.89 -5.41
CA ALA A 648 -33.99 -21.17 -5.39
C ALA A 648 -32.67 -21.07 -6.21
N PRO A 649 -31.55 -21.66 -5.76
CA PRO A 649 -30.27 -21.54 -6.46
C PRO A 649 -30.18 -22.40 -7.73
N ARG A 650 -31.13 -23.31 -7.94
CA ARG A 650 -31.23 -24.18 -9.12
C ARG A 650 -32.62 -24.10 -9.72
N THR A 651 -32.68 -24.24 -11.04
CA THR A 651 -33.91 -24.47 -11.80
C THR A 651 -34.47 -25.88 -11.52
N PRO A 652 -35.74 -26.16 -11.84
CA PRO A 652 -36.30 -27.52 -11.74
C PRO A 652 -35.55 -28.59 -12.54
N ARG A 653 -34.78 -28.18 -13.57
CA ARG A 653 -33.92 -29.06 -14.38
C ARG A 653 -32.52 -29.25 -13.79
N GLY A 654 -32.24 -28.71 -12.61
CA GLY A 654 -30.96 -28.85 -11.90
C GLY A 654 -29.88 -27.83 -12.31
N ALA A 655 -30.06 -27.08 -13.40
CA ALA A 655 -29.13 -26.03 -13.81
C ALA A 655 -29.13 -24.84 -12.82
N PRO A 656 -28.01 -24.14 -12.63
CA PRO A 656 -27.95 -22.94 -11.79
C PRO A 656 -28.98 -21.90 -12.21
N ALA A 657 -29.63 -21.28 -11.24
CA ALA A 657 -30.64 -20.28 -11.49
C ALA A 657 -30.04 -19.04 -12.19
N PRO A 658 -30.81 -18.32 -13.03
CA PRO A 658 -30.34 -17.09 -13.70
C PRO A 658 -29.79 -16.02 -12.74
N TRP A 659 -30.33 -15.90 -11.53
CA TRP A 659 -29.78 -14.99 -10.52
C TRP A 659 -28.41 -15.44 -9.99
N VAL A 660 -28.14 -16.76 -9.95
CA VAL A 660 -26.81 -17.30 -9.63
C VAL A 660 -25.84 -17.02 -10.77
N GLN A 661 -26.28 -17.23 -12.01
CA GLN A 661 -25.46 -16.93 -13.20
C GLN A 661 -25.09 -15.43 -13.29
N SER A 662 -25.96 -14.54 -12.82
CA SER A 662 -25.64 -13.10 -12.73
C SER A 662 -24.49 -12.77 -11.77
N LEU A 663 -24.08 -13.71 -10.92
CA LEU A 663 -22.93 -13.57 -10.01
C LEU A 663 -21.64 -14.19 -10.56
N ALA A 664 -21.61 -14.67 -11.81
CA ALA A 664 -20.44 -15.36 -12.37
C ALA A 664 -19.14 -14.54 -12.31
N ALA A 665 -19.18 -13.27 -12.71
CA ALA A 665 -18.01 -12.38 -12.64
C ALA A 665 -17.55 -12.14 -11.19
N VAL A 666 -18.49 -12.07 -10.24
CA VAL A 666 -18.18 -11.90 -8.82
C VAL A 666 -17.56 -13.17 -8.26
N TYR A 667 -18.08 -14.34 -8.64
CA TYR A 667 -17.49 -15.63 -8.28
C TYR A 667 -16.07 -15.77 -8.85
N GLU A 668 -15.88 -15.44 -10.13
CA GLU A 668 -14.58 -15.48 -10.82
C GLU A 668 -13.53 -14.61 -10.11
N GLU A 669 -13.90 -13.38 -9.74
CA GLU A 669 -12.99 -12.47 -9.06
C GLU A 669 -12.70 -12.90 -7.60
N ARG A 670 -13.72 -13.36 -6.87
CA ARG A 670 -13.66 -13.46 -5.39
C ARG A 670 -13.47 -14.88 -4.86
N LEU A 671 -14.10 -15.88 -5.48
CA LEU A 671 -14.17 -17.24 -4.94
C LEU A 671 -13.39 -18.26 -5.76
N ARG A 672 -13.28 -18.08 -7.08
CA ARG A 672 -12.55 -19.01 -7.96
C ARG A 672 -11.12 -19.28 -7.48
N PRO A 673 -10.26 -18.28 -7.13
CA PRO A 673 -8.89 -18.57 -6.70
C PRO A 673 -8.85 -19.44 -5.44
N PHE A 674 -9.78 -19.20 -4.50
CA PHE A 674 -9.91 -19.99 -3.28
C PHE A 674 -10.38 -21.42 -3.58
N ALA A 675 -11.44 -21.57 -4.37
CA ALA A 675 -11.97 -22.88 -4.74
C ALA A 675 -10.95 -23.73 -5.51
N GLN A 676 -10.24 -23.11 -6.45
CA GLN A 676 -9.17 -23.74 -7.21
C GLN A 676 -8.00 -24.17 -6.31
N ALA A 677 -7.55 -23.30 -5.40
CA ALA A 677 -6.49 -23.63 -4.46
C ALA A 677 -6.89 -24.80 -3.53
N MET A 678 -8.14 -24.81 -3.04
CA MET A 678 -8.67 -25.92 -2.27
C MET A 678 -8.69 -27.21 -3.10
N ALA A 679 -9.30 -27.18 -4.29
CA ALA A 679 -9.43 -28.35 -5.16
C ALA A 679 -8.06 -28.97 -5.51
N LEU A 680 -7.08 -28.14 -5.89
CA LEU A 680 -5.73 -28.60 -6.21
C LEU A 680 -5.07 -29.31 -5.01
N ASN A 681 -5.05 -28.67 -3.84
CA ASN A 681 -4.39 -29.25 -2.67
C ASN A 681 -5.09 -30.52 -2.20
N LEU A 682 -6.43 -30.56 -2.23
CA LEU A 682 -7.21 -31.73 -1.87
C LEU A 682 -6.97 -32.90 -2.84
N ALA A 683 -6.91 -32.63 -4.14
CA ALA A 683 -6.62 -33.65 -5.14
C ALA A 683 -5.20 -34.24 -4.97
N GLU A 684 -4.19 -33.40 -4.73
CA GLU A 684 -2.82 -33.86 -4.44
C GLU A 684 -2.74 -34.70 -3.15
N LEU A 685 -3.60 -34.44 -2.17
CA LEU A 685 -3.70 -35.19 -0.92
C LEU A 685 -4.60 -36.45 -1.02
N ASP A 686 -5.06 -36.80 -2.22
CA ASP A 686 -6.00 -37.90 -2.46
C ASP A 686 -7.34 -37.76 -1.71
N ARG A 687 -7.71 -36.53 -1.35
CA ARG A 687 -9.02 -36.18 -0.79
C ARG A 687 -9.99 -35.87 -1.94
N LEU A 688 -10.26 -36.89 -2.75
CA LEU A 688 -10.86 -36.75 -4.08
C LEU A 688 -12.29 -36.17 -4.06
N GLU A 689 -13.15 -36.62 -3.15
CA GLU A 689 -14.54 -36.14 -3.12
C GLU A 689 -14.65 -34.65 -2.76
N PRO A 690 -13.98 -34.14 -1.70
CA PRO A 690 -13.86 -32.70 -1.46
C PRO A 690 -13.23 -31.93 -2.63
N ALA A 691 -12.20 -32.49 -3.29
CA ALA A 691 -11.61 -31.84 -4.47
C ALA A 691 -12.63 -31.64 -5.59
N ARG A 692 -13.46 -32.67 -5.86
CA ARG A 692 -14.57 -32.61 -6.82
C ARG A 692 -15.62 -31.58 -6.42
N GLU A 693 -15.96 -31.47 -5.14
CA GLU A 693 -16.94 -30.47 -4.65
C GLU A 693 -16.48 -29.03 -4.93
N PHE A 694 -15.21 -28.72 -4.65
CA PHE A 694 -14.65 -27.39 -4.94
C PHE A 694 -14.50 -27.11 -6.45
N SER A 695 -14.07 -28.09 -7.25
CA SER A 695 -14.02 -27.92 -8.70
C SER A 695 -15.41 -27.76 -9.33
N ALA A 696 -16.41 -28.52 -8.84
CA ALA A 696 -17.79 -28.39 -9.27
C ALA A 696 -18.36 -27.01 -8.95
N ALA A 697 -18.01 -26.42 -7.80
CA ALA A 697 -18.44 -25.07 -7.44
C ALA A 697 -18.06 -24.02 -8.51
N THR A 698 -16.90 -24.19 -9.15
CA THR A 698 -16.48 -23.34 -10.27
C THR A 698 -17.21 -23.71 -11.55
N LEU A 699 -17.29 -25.00 -11.91
CA LEU A 699 -17.90 -25.45 -13.18
C LEU A 699 -19.40 -25.19 -13.29
N GLU A 700 -20.12 -25.11 -12.17
CA GLU A 700 -21.54 -24.73 -12.15
C GLU A 700 -21.74 -23.29 -12.66
N VAL A 701 -20.79 -22.40 -12.40
CA VAL A 701 -20.92 -20.98 -12.71
C VAL A 701 -20.10 -20.60 -13.96
N LEU A 702 -18.96 -21.25 -14.13
CA LEU A 702 -17.96 -21.02 -15.17
C LEU A 702 -17.66 -22.36 -15.87
N PRO A 703 -18.58 -22.87 -16.72
CA PRO A 703 -18.41 -24.17 -17.38
C PRO A 703 -17.18 -24.22 -18.31
N GLY A 704 -16.71 -23.05 -18.78
CA GLY A 704 -15.50 -22.90 -19.58
C GLY A 704 -14.18 -22.89 -18.81
N ASP A 705 -14.20 -23.02 -17.48
CA ASP A 705 -12.97 -22.99 -16.69
C ASP A 705 -12.16 -24.28 -16.89
N ALA A 706 -11.12 -24.19 -17.71
CA ALA A 706 -10.31 -25.34 -18.09
C ALA A 706 -9.53 -25.95 -16.90
N GLU A 707 -9.08 -25.13 -15.94
CA GLU A 707 -8.32 -25.61 -14.78
C GLU A 707 -9.25 -26.34 -13.79
N ALA A 708 -10.43 -25.78 -13.54
CA ALA A 708 -11.43 -26.45 -12.71
C ALA A 708 -11.93 -27.75 -13.35
N CYS A 709 -12.10 -27.76 -14.68
CA CYS A 709 -12.49 -28.96 -15.42
C CYS A 709 -11.44 -30.07 -15.33
N LEU A 710 -10.16 -29.73 -15.54
CA LEU A 710 -9.05 -30.66 -15.37
C LEU A 710 -9.05 -31.25 -13.95
N LEU A 711 -9.07 -30.40 -12.92
CA LEU A 711 -9.08 -30.86 -11.52
C LEU A 711 -10.29 -31.76 -11.21
N TYR A 712 -11.47 -31.42 -11.72
CA TYR A 712 -12.68 -32.24 -11.55
C TYR A 712 -12.55 -33.60 -12.24
N ALA A 713 -12.09 -33.61 -13.49
CA ALA A 713 -11.96 -34.80 -14.32
C ALA A 713 -10.91 -35.75 -13.73
N THR A 714 -9.72 -35.25 -13.40
CA THR A 714 -8.64 -36.03 -12.79
C THR A 714 -9.06 -36.60 -11.44
N ALA A 715 -9.71 -35.81 -10.57
CA ALA A 715 -10.20 -36.30 -9.28
C ALA A 715 -11.32 -37.35 -9.45
N SER A 716 -12.19 -37.18 -10.45
CA SER A 716 -13.25 -38.14 -10.76
C SER A 716 -12.68 -39.45 -11.34
N GLY A 717 -11.70 -39.38 -12.23
CA GLY A 717 -10.99 -40.54 -12.79
C GLY A 717 -10.26 -41.34 -11.71
N ARG A 718 -9.50 -40.66 -10.84
CA ARG A 718 -8.85 -41.29 -9.68
C ARG A 718 -9.83 -41.93 -8.70
N ALA A 719 -11.06 -41.40 -8.61
CA ALA A 719 -12.15 -41.98 -7.82
C ALA A 719 -12.91 -43.11 -8.55
N GLY A 720 -12.48 -43.50 -9.77
CA GLY A 720 -13.13 -44.52 -10.59
C GLY A 720 -14.42 -44.05 -11.28
N ARG A 721 -14.75 -42.76 -11.23
CA ARG A 721 -15.97 -42.18 -11.80
C ARG A 721 -15.73 -41.58 -13.18
N TRP A 722 -15.29 -42.43 -14.10
CA TRP A 722 -14.93 -42.02 -15.47
C TRP A 722 -16.09 -41.41 -16.25
N GLY A 723 -17.34 -41.81 -15.96
CA GLY A 723 -18.53 -41.19 -16.55
C GLY A 723 -18.69 -39.71 -16.16
N ASP A 724 -18.44 -39.38 -14.89
CA ASP A 724 -18.49 -38.00 -14.39
C ASP A 724 -17.37 -37.15 -15.01
N ALA A 725 -16.16 -37.72 -15.11
CA ALA A 725 -15.01 -37.07 -15.75
C ALA A 725 -15.30 -36.74 -17.22
N ARG A 726 -15.83 -37.74 -17.96
CA ARG A 726 -16.21 -37.58 -19.37
C ARG A 726 -17.26 -36.49 -19.54
N ALA A 727 -18.35 -36.55 -18.77
CA ALA A 727 -19.44 -35.60 -18.89
C ALA A 727 -18.99 -34.16 -18.58
N ALA A 728 -18.07 -33.97 -17.62
CA ALA A 728 -17.49 -32.66 -17.34
C ALA A 728 -16.63 -32.14 -18.51
N LEU A 729 -15.75 -32.98 -19.06
CA LEU A 729 -14.89 -32.64 -20.19
C LEU A 729 -15.71 -32.31 -21.44
N GLU A 730 -16.68 -33.14 -21.81
CA GLU A 730 -17.55 -32.89 -22.97
C GLU A 730 -18.30 -31.55 -22.84
N ARG A 731 -18.82 -31.21 -21.65
CA ARG A 731 -19.47 -29.92 -21.40
C ARG A 731 -18.51 -28.74 -21.54
N SER A 732 -17.32 -28.82 -20.94
CA SER A 732 -16.35 -27.73 -21.00
C SER A 732 -15.75 -27.57 -22.40
N LEU A 733 -15.48 -28.66 -23.11
CA LEU A 733 -15.05 -28.63 -24.51
C LEU A 733 -16.13 -27.99 -25.38
N ALA A 734 -17.40 -28.43 -25.28
CA ALA A 734 -18.50 -27.83 -26.03
C ALA A 734 -18.66 -26.31 -25.78
N TRP A 735 -18.28 -25.84 -24.59
CA TRP A 735 -18.26 -24.42 -24.26
C TRP A 735 -17.06 -23.68 -24.86
N LEU A 736 -15.86 -24.28 -24.85
CA LEU A 736 -14.60 -23.67 -25.27
C LEU A 736 -14.38 -23.69 -26.79
N GLU A 737 -14.89 -24.71 -27.49
CA GLU A 737 -14.67 -24.85 -28.94
C GLU A 737 -15.12 -23.63 -29.76
N PRO A 738 -16.33 -23.06 -29.55
CA PRO A 738 -16.74 -21.85 -30.26
C PRO A 738 -15.92 -20.59 -29.88
N ALA A 739 -15.21 -20.62 -28.74
CA ALA A 739 -14.55 -19.46 -28.13
C ALA A 739 -13.04 -19.35 -28.45
N GLY A 740 -12.53 -20.17 -29.39
CA GLY A 740 -11.12 -20.18 -29.78
C GLY A 740 -10.38 -21.49 -29.51
N GLY A 741 -11.10 -22.55 -29.10
CA GLY A 741 -10.60 -23.91 -28.93
C GLY A 741 -10.19 -24.23 -27.49
N ALA A 742 -10.33 -25.49 -27.10
CA ALA A 742 -9.92 -25.96 -25.78
C ALA A 742 -8.38 -26.05 -25.62
N PRO A 743 -7.83 -25.76 -24.42
CA PRO A 743 -6.40 -25.93 -24.15
C PRO A 743 -5.92 -27.37 -24.38
N ALA A 744 -4.69 -27.52 -24.87
CA ALA A 744 -4.11 -28.83 -25.20
C ALA A 744 -4.11 -29.81 -24.01
N PHE A 745 -3.83 -29.32 -22.78
CA PHE A 745 -3.85 -30.18 -21.59
C PHE A 745 -5.24 -30.78 -21.31
N LEU A 746 -6.32 -30.06 -21.65
CA LEU A 746 -7.68 -30.52 -21.41
C LEU A 746 -8.08 -31.59 -22.43
N ARG A 747 -7.62 -31.46 -23.68
CA ARG A 747 -7.79 -32.47 -24.73
C ARG A 747 -6.99 -33.74 -24.45
N LEU A 748 -5.79 -33.60 -23.90
CA LEU A 748 -4.99 -34.74 -23.44
C LEU A 748 -5.75 -35.53 -22.35
N GLU A 749 -6.28 -34.84 -21.34
CA GLU A 749 -7.10 -35.47 -20.28
C GLU A 749 -8.35 -36.15 -20.87
N TYR A 750 -9.00 -35.51 -21.86
CA TYR A 750 -10.16 -36.09 -22.53
C TYR A 750 -9.83 -37.37 -23.30
N ALA A 751 -8.70 -37.40 -24.01
CA ALA A 751 -8.24 -38.63 -24.64
C ALA A 751 -8.01 -39.74 -23.59
N GLU A 752 -7.40 -39.41 -22.45
CA GLU A 752 -7.17 -40.38 -21.37
C GLU A 752 -8.50 -40.96 -20.86
N VAL A 753 -9.47 -40.09 -20.57
CA VAL A 753 -10.80 -40.50 -20.12
C VAL A 753 -11.50 -41.37 -21.18
N LEU A 754 -11.41 -41.02 -22.46
CA LEU A 754 -11.97 -41.81 -23.57
C LEU A 754 -11.39 -43.23 -23.62
N ALA A 755 -10.07 -43.36 -23.43
CA ALA A 755 -9.42 -44.65 -23.37
C ALA A 755 -9.94 -45.49 -22.18
N GLN A 756 -10.14 -44.86 -21.01
CA GLN A 756 -10.62 -45.53 -19.80
C GLN A 756 -12.09 -45.96 -19.87
N VAL A 757 -12.94 -45.20 -20.59
CA VAL A 757 -14.34 -45.59 -20.84
C VAL A 757 -14.53 -46.56 -22.01
N GLY A 758 -13.44 -47.15 -22.51
CA GLY A 758 -13.49 -48.16 -23.57
C GLY A 758 -13.68 -47.61 -24.98
N GLN A 759 -13.25 -46.36 -25.25
CA GLN A 759 -13.29 -45.74 -26.59
C GLN A 759 -11.87 -45.41 -27.11
N PRO A 760 -11.01 -46.42 -27.32
CA PRO A 760 -9.61 -46.21 -27.71
C PRO A 760 -9.46 -45.53 -29.08
N GLU A 761 -10.36 -45.76 -30.04
CA GLU A 761 -10.26 -45.09 -31.35
C GLU A 761 -10.56 -43.60 -31.27
N ALA A 762 -11.55 -43.20 -30.45
CA ALA A 762 -11.84 -41.80 -30.20
C ALA A 762 -10.65 -41.12 -29.49
N ALA A 763 -10.06 -41.80 -28.50
CA ALA A 763 -8.84 -41.33 -27.83
C ALA A 763 -7.68 -41.13 -28.82
N ARG A 764 -7.43 -42.09 -29.73
CA ARG A 764 -6.40 -41.95 -30.77
C ARG A 764 -6.66 -40.78 -31.71
N SER A 765 -7.92 -40.53 -32.06
CA SER A 765 -8.30 -39.39 -32.90
C SER A 765 -7.97 -38.06 -32.23
N GLU A 766 -8.33 -37.90 -30.95
CA GLU A 766 -8.00 -36.69 -30.16
C GLU A 766 -6.49 -36.49 -30.02
N LEU A 767 -5.73 -37.56 -29.70
CA LEU A 767 -4.27 -37.48 -29.58
C LEU A 767 -3.60 -37.07 -30.91
N ARG A 768 -4.03 -37.64 -32.04
CA ARG A 768 -3.50 -37.25 -33.35
C ARG A 768 -3.82 -35.79 -33.67
N ALA A 769 -5.03 -35.33 -33.36
CA ALA A 769 -5.40 -33.93 -33.55
C ALA A 769 -4.53 -32.99 -32.71
N LEU A 770 -4.21 -33.37 -31.46
CA LEU A 770 -3.34 -32.60 -30.58
C LEU A 770 -1.90 -32.48 -31.11
N LEU A 771 -1.40 -33.50 -31.81
CA LEU A 771 -0.04 -33.51 -32.38
C LEU A 771 0.09 -32.68 -33.67
N VAL A 772 -1.02 -32.30 -34.32
CA VAL A 772 -0.97 -31.48 -35.54
C VAL A 772 -0.52 -30.07 -35.20
N GLY A 773 0.71 -29.71 -35.59
CA GLY A 773 1.29 -28.38 -35.36
C GLY A 773 1.84 -28.16 -33.95
N ALA A 774 2.00 -29.22 -33.16
CA ALA A 774 2.54 -29.14 -31.80
C ALA A 774 4.06 -28.91 -31.78
N ALA A 775 4.55 -28.19 -30.77
CA ALA A 775 5.98 -27.98 -30.59
C ALA A 775 6.66 -29.26 -30.07
N PRO A 776 7.84 -29.65 -30.62
CA PRO A 776 8.51 -30.90 -30.26
C PRO A 776 9.00 -30.97 -28.80
N ASP A 777 9.22 -29.82 -28.16
CA ASP A 777 9.70 -29.73 -26.76
C ASP A 777 8.57 -29.49 -25.73
N ASP A 778 7.30 -29.61 -26.12
CA ASP A 778 6.16 -29.43 -25.21
C ASP A 778 5.89 -30.73 -24.40
N PRO A 779 5.86 -30.67 -23.05
CA PRO A 779 5.50 -31.81 -22.21
C PRO A 779 4.16 -32.49 -22.58
N ILE A 780 3.19 -31.73 -23.09
CA ILE A 780 1.88 -32.25 -23.51
C ILE A 780 2.04 -33.09 -24.79
N THR A 781 2.82 -32.63 -25.76
CA THR A 781 3.17 -33.40 -26.98
C THR A 781 3.79 -34.73 -26.60
N ALA A 782 4.82 -34.71 -25.74
CA ALA A 782 5.50 -35.93 -25.30
C ALA A 782 4.57 -36.89 -24.53
N ALA A 783 3.62 -36.36 -23.75
CA ALA A 783 2.61 -37.18 -23.07
C ALA A 783 1.62 -37.81 -24.06
N ALA A 784 1.18 -37.05 -25.06
CA ALA A 784 0.28 -37.52 -26.10
C ALA A 784 0.91 -38.62 -26.96
N GLU A 785 2.19 -38.48 -27.33
CA GLU A 785 2.95 -39.50 -28.07
C GLU A 785 3.08 -40.81 -27.29
N ARG A 786 3.44 -40.72 -25.99
CA ARG A 786 3.52 -41.89 -25.10
C ARG A 786 2.18 -42.62 -25.03
N MET A 787 1.10 -41.88 -24.81
CA MET A 787 -0.23 -42.46 -24.69
C MET A 787 -0.70 -43.08 -26.01
N LEU A 788 -0.36 -42.47 -27.15
CA LEU A 788 -0.68 -43.02 -28.47
C LEU A 788 0.06 -44.36 -28.72
N ALA A 789 1.32 -44.46 -28.27
CA ALA A 789 2.09 -45.69 -28.34
C ALA A 789 1.50 -46.79 -27.44
N ASP A 790 1.12 -46.46 -26.21
CA ASP A 790 0.49 -47.41 -25.27
C ASP A 790 -0.83 -47.97 -25.83
N LEU A 791 -1.64 -47.12 -26.48
CA LEU A 791 -2.89 -47.53 -27.12
C LEU A 791 -2.67 -48.40 -28.37
N ALA A 792 -1.50 -48.34 -29.01
CA ALA A 792 -1.17 -49.19 -30.15
C ALA A 792 -0.70 -50.59 -29.74
N GLY A 793 -0.12 -50.74 -28.54
CA GLY A 793 0.36 -52.01 -27.98
C GLY A 793 -0.72 -52.88 -27.32
N ARG A 794 -1.88 -52.32 -26.97
CA ARG A 794 -3.04 -53.05 -26.45
C ARG A 794 -3.86 -53.64 -27.61
N ARG A 795 -3.46 -54.80 -28.14
CA ARG A 795 -4.25 -55.60 -29.09
C ARG A 795 -5.06 -56.66 -28.37
#